data_AF-A0A4Q3CME3-F1
#
_entry.id   AF-A0A4Q3CME3-F1
#
_cell.length_a   1.000
_cell.length_b   1.000
_cell.length_c   1.000
_cell.angle_alpha   90.00
_cell.angle_beta   90.00
_cell.angle_gamma   90.00
#
_symmetry.space_group_name_H-M   'P 1'
#
loop_
_entity.id
_entity.type
_entity.pdbx_description
1 polymer ?
#
loop_
_entity_poly.entity_id
_entity_poly.type
_entity_poly.pdbx_seq_one_letter_code
_entity_poly.pdbx_strand_id
1 'polypeptide(L)'
;MFVCAMMLHTNIAYAQPATITIPVGIGNPCNAGSADSLKYYNYNDITNVLSHRSNCKPNLVAPGFSDNLATIQFNPFDGYLYFAQITSSAGVYTTHFYRWLPTTCPNSVVPLVKQQVFNNQLVVGVEFDPATGDGYQINFIDTTGVPASDIDPAGANVGQHISSASINGLPAAAYFDATNGDLKYNRAIDIDGINWNAPTVVAAPAATSVGLYTSLQQVNGRPAISYFDDTNDDLKYVRALDANGTTWGIPVTVEGLVTNVGLYSSMFVVNGMPAIAYYDDGNDDLKYVRALDANGTTWGTPVTLDATGNTGQFTSLKIVNGMPAVVYYDVSNGDLRYIRATNVNGTTWAAPITLDATNNQGQYASLEIVNGNPAVSYHDATGLDLRYIRATDANGTAWAAPVTPIALNTTGQFTSLKVINGNPAISYYDATALDLKYIRATDINGTTWGVERTAEATGNKGQYSNLMIVNGNPAIVYYDVNNNNARFIRSYDITGTLWFANHGVYDMELQQVNFSTNTLGISRKMDFGNRYIYRQSGDVVMTPGRQMLAAFDNKYFTINWQDYASATPLVATYIDTLILGAGNNLVGLAYASGKLVGSVRAGSICNSFHREIEILTGALSPITSTDNFTSADMTNIPTGIGMAKQLISASLVSPGTYDVVYEIVIRNYGGTPISNIQAYDTLNNINGTGNNLSASITSFSGPAGISPNGSFDGRTAGNFSLLVPGSTLSNVPGQNVITLRITCRIRNILAGVVYNNSATVTGTNIFGDPLRDVSTNGPNPDLNSNDKPDDVGENQPTPLLITVPAITPPCAALVNVLYTQTFGAGTGTAAIIPAPVVGTGVFSATGSSGYTSALTPPLPLERYMLTNNANNADGPHFINLTDHTGDPNGRMLV
;
A
#
# COMPACT_ATOMS: atom_id res chain seq x y z
N MET A 1 -26.67 -66.06 27.14
CA MET A 1 -25.22 -66.04 26.86
C MET A 1 -25.02 -65.22 25.58
N PHE A 2 -25.44 -63.96 25.57
CA PHE A 2 -24.71 -62.76 26.04
C PHE A 2 -23.40 -62.51 25.26
N VAL A 3 -23.53 -61.66 24.23
CA VAL A 3 -22.64 -60.54 23.86
C VAL A 3 -21.14 -60.87 23.71
N CYS A 4 -20.69 -61.20 22.48
CA CYS A 4 -19.30 -60.94 22.05
C CYS A 4 -19.05 -61.09 20.54
N ALA A 5 -19.95 -60.65 19.64
CA ALA A 5 -19.73 -60.81 18.19
C ALA A 5 -20.32 -59.68 17.31
N MET A 6 -20.49 -58.48 17.85
CA MET A 6 -20.78 -57.27 17.08
C MET A 6 -20.09 -56.07 17.75
N MET A 7 -18.76 -55.98 17.61
CA MET A 7 -18.11 -54.67 17.48
C MET A 7 -17.91 -54.39 16.00
N LEU A 8 -19.04 -54.23 15.30
CA LEU A 8 -19.06 -53.37 14.13
C LEU A 8 -18.54 -52.01 14.59
N HIS A 9 -17.58 -51.45 13.87
CA HIS A 9 -17.15 -50.07 14.00
C HIS A 9 -18.25 -49.12 13.53
N THR A 10 -19.46 -49.22 14.08
CA THR A 10 -20.41 -48.12 14.09
C THR A 10 -20.10 -47.27 15.31
N ASN A 11 -18.89 -46.70 15.33
CA ASN A 11 -18.79 -45.37 15.88
C ASN A 11 -19.67 -44.52 14.97
N ILE A 12 -20.82 -44.07 15.48
CA ILE A 12 -21.30 -42.74 15.12
C ILE A 12 -20.25 -41.78 15.71
N ALA A 13 -19.03 -41.81 15.15
CA ALA A 13 -18.05 -40.78 15.37
C ALA A 13 -18.58 -39.64 14.53
N TYR A 14 -18.91 -38.52 15.18
CA TYR A 14 -18.78 -37.24 14.50
C TYR A 14 -17.45 -37.28 13.73
N ALA A 15 -17.50 -37.03 12.43
CA ALA A 15 -16.30 -37.01 11.60
C ALA A 15 -15.30 -36.08 12.27
N GLN A 16 -14.22 -36.64 12.81
CA GLN A 16 -13.14 -35.85 13.41
C GLN A 16 -12.47 -35.10 12.28
N PRO A 17 -12.33 -33.77 12.37
CA PRO A 17 -11.71 -32.98 11.31
C PRO A 17 -10.22 -33.27 11.22
N ALA A 18 -9.67 -33.12 10.03
CA ALA A 18 -8.23 -33.16 9.81
C ALA A 18 -7.57 -31.86 10.28
N THR A 19 -8.33 -30.76 10.22
CA THR A 19 -7.89 -29.40 10.53
C THR A 19 -8.70 -28.79 11.67
N ILE A 20 -8.00 -28.29 12.69
CA ILE A 20 -8.60 -27.51 13.78
C ILE A 20 -7.73 -26.26 13.96
N THR A 21 -8.26 -25.11 13.60
CA THR A 21 -7.57 -23.83 13.86
C THR A 21 -8.27 -23.10 14.99
N ILE A 22 -7.47 -22.51 15.89
CA ILE A 22 -7.98 -21.72 17.02
C ILE A 22 -7.64 -20.25 16.78
N PRO A 23 -8.59 -19.45 16.29
CA PRO A 23 -8.45 -18.00 16.30
C PRO A 23 -8.36 -17.47 17.72
N VAL A 24 -7.50 -16.47 17.93
CA VAL A 24 -7.29 -15.82 19.21
C VAL A 24 -7.39 -14.31 19.03
N GLY A 25 -8.32 -13.66 19.73
CA GLY A 25 -8.46 -12.20 19.69
C GLY A 25 -7.98 -11.54 20.97
N ILE A 26 -7.35 -10.36 20.88
CA ILE A 26 -7.23 -9.44 22.02
C ILE A 26 -8.38 -8.45 21.96
N GLY A 27 -9.04 -8.17 23.08
CA GLY A 27 -10.05 -7.12 23.12
C GLY A 27 -10.90 -7.18 24.38
N ASN A 28 -12.13 -6.68 24.27
CA ASN A 28 -13.03 -6.53 25.40
C ASN A 28 -14.50 -6.91 25.06
N PRO A 29 -15.28 -7.32 26.08
CA PRO A 29 -16.71 -7.47 25.92
C PRO A 29 -17.40 -6.11 25.75
N CYS A 30 -18.55 -6.12 25.09
CA CYS A 30 -19.31 -4.91 24.77
C CYS A 30 -20.02 -4.24 25.98
N ASN A 31 -19.91 -4.80 27.18
CA ASN A 31 -20.62 -4.31 28.37
C ASN A 31 -19.72 -3.36 29.21
N ALA A 32 -20.26 -2.22 29.63
CA ALA A 32 -19.52 -1.28 30.47
C ALA A 32 -19.03 -1.95 31.78
N GLY A 33 -17.71 -1.93 32.01
CA GLY A 33 -17.07 -2.46 33.22
C GLY A 33 -16.39 -3.82 33.08
N SER A 34 -16.44 -4.47 31.91
CA SER A 34 -15.70 -5.71 31.68
C SER A 34 -14.22 -5.47 31.35
N ALA A 35 -13.37 -6.31 31.93
CA ALA A 35 -11.94 -6.31 31.67
C ALA A 35 -11.61 -6.85 30.26
N ASP A 36 -10.65 -6.20 29.63
CA ASP A 36 -9.85 -6.70 28.51
C ASP A 36 -9.29 -8.11 28.79
N SER A 37 -9.30 -8.95 27.76
CA SER A 37 -8.76 -10.32 27.82
C SER A 37 -8.36 -10.83 26.43
N LEU A 38 -7.69 -11.98 26.41
CA LEU A 38 -7.57 -12.81 25.23
C LEU A 38 -8.75 -13.77 25.14
N LYS A 39 -9.27 -13.92 23.93
CA LYS A 39 -10.39 -14.78 23.62
C LYS A 39 -9.97 -15.86 22.64
N TYR A 40 -10.10 -17.12 23.05
CA TYR A 40 -9.88 -18.27 22.17
C TYR A 40 -11.22 -18.73 21.61
N TYR A 41 -11.24 -19.03 20.32
CA TYR A 41 -12.44 -19.44 19.60
C TYR A 41 -12.29 -20.82 18.97
N ASN A 42 -13.41 -21.54 18.84
CA ASN A 42 -13.53 -22.62 17.88
C ASN A 42 -14.25 -22.07 16.63
N TYR A 43 -13.59 -22.15 15.49
CA TYR A 43 -14.20 -21.81 14.20
C TYR A 43 -14.70 -23.09 13.52
N ASN A 44 -15.96 -23.07 13.10
CA ASN A 44 -16.57 -24.11 12.29
C ASN A 44 -16.87 -23.53 10.91
N ASP A 45 -16.07 -23.91 9.94
CA ASP A 45 -16.09 -23.46 8.55
C ASP A 45 -17.33 -23.96 7.77
N ILE A 46 -17.93 -25.09 8.17
CA ILE A 46 -19.15 -25.61 7.55
C ILE A 46 -20.37 -24.76 7.92
N THR A 47 -20.48 -24.35 9.17
CA THR A 47 -21.63 -23.61 9.71
C THR A 47 -21.38 -22.09 9.77
N ASN A 48 -20.15 -21.67 9.51
CA ASN A 48 -19.66 -20.31 9.65
C ASN A 48 -19.90 -19.71 11.05
N VAL A 49 -19.69 -20.54 12.08
CA VAL A 49 -19.89 -20.18 13.49
C VAL A 49 -18.54 -20.04 14.19
N LEU A 50 -18.35 -18.91 14.86
CA LEU A 50 -17.22 -18.65 15.74
C LEU A 50 -17.69 -18.74 17.19
N SER A 51 -17.41 -19.87 17.83
CA SER A 51 -17.88 -20.17 19.18
C SER A 51 -16.80 -19.96 20.23
N HIS A 52 -17.20 -19.56 21.44
CA HIS A 52 -16.28 -19.37 22.54
C HIS A 52 -15.62 -20.70 22.97
N ARG A 53 -14.28 -20.71 23.06
CA ARG A 53 -13.50 -21.84 23.61
C ARG A 53 -13.04 -21.58 25.05
N SER A 54 -12.29 -20.49 25.26
CA SER A 54 -11.75 -20.13 26.57
C SER A 54 -11.32 -18.66 26.61
N ASN A 55 -11.08 -18.13 27.82
CA ASN A 55 -10.59 -16.77 28.05
C ASN A 55 -9.25 -16.82 28.76
N CYS A 56 -8.37 -15.84 28.49
CA CYS A 56 -7.19 -15.61 29.29
C CYS A 56 -6.95 -14.12 29.53
N LYS A 57 -6.96 -13.69 30.79
CA LYS A 57 -6.39 -12.40 31.17
C LYS A 57 -5.05 -12.65 31.86
N PRO A 58 -3.91 -12.42 31.19
CA PRO A 58 -2.62 -12.66 31.79
C PRO A 58 -2.31 -11.57 32.84
N ASN A 59 -1.65 -11.97 33.94
CA ASN A 59 -1.06 -11.06 34.90
C ASN A 59 0.38 -10.75 34.46
N LEU A 60 0.59 -9.57 33.90
CA LEU A 60 1.87 -9.15 33.31
C LEU A 60 2.55 -8.10 34.19
N VAL A 61 3.87 -8.13 34.30
CA VAL A 61 4.61 -6.99 34.90
C VAL A 61 4.32 -5.71 34.09
N ALA A 62 4.40 -4.53 34.73
CA ALA A 62 4.11 -3.24 34.09
C ALA A 62 4.81 -3.07 32.72
N PRO A 63 4.16 -2.56 31.66
CA PRO A 63 2.91 -1.78 31.67
C PRO A 63 1.61 -2.56 31.94
N GLY A 64 1.65 -3.90 31.92
CA GLY A 64 0.48 -4.74 32.15
C GLY A 64 -0.19 -5.15 30.84
N PHE A 65 -1.29 -5.88 30.94
CA PHE A 65 -2.12 -6.27 29.80
C PHE A 65 -3.13 -5.16 29.48
N SER A 66 -3.21 -4.77 28.20
CA SER A 66 -4.22 -3.87 27.63
C SER A 66 -4.51 -4.27 26.18
N ASP A 67 -5.73 -4.06 25.72
CA ASP A 67 -6.09 -4.15 24.29
C ASP A 67 -5.77 -2.86 23.51
N ASN A 68 -5.36 -1.79 24.21
CA ASN A 68 -4.99 -0.53 23.59
C ASN A 68 -3.50 -0.52 23.24
N LEU A 69 -3.17 -0.13 22.00
CA LEU A 69 -1.80 -0.14 21.45
C LEU A 69 -1.09 -1.47 21.76
N ALA A 70 -1.72 -2.57 21.34
CA ALA A 70 -1.23 -3.91 21.57
C ALA A 70 -1.34 -4.74 20.29
N THR A 71 -0.54 -5.79 20.22
CA THR A 71 -0.65 -6.81 19.18
C THR A 71 -0.37 -8.21 19.73
N ILE A 72 -0.96 -9.24 19.13
CA ILE A 72 -0.73 -10.64 19.47
C ILE A 72 -0.30 -11.40 18.22
N GLN A 73 0.71 -12.26 18.34
CA GLN A 73 1.00 -13.22 17.29
C GLN A 73 1.46 -14.56 17.83
N PHE A 74 0.97 -15.64 17.23
CA PHE A 74 1.51 -16.99 17.45
C PHE A 74 2.79 -17.21 16.65
N ASN A 75 3.86 -17.65 17.31
CA ASN A 75 5.09 -18.04 16.64
C ASN A 75 5.12 -19.57 16.45
N PRO A 76 4.93 -20.08 15.22
CA PRO A 76 4.94 -21.51 14.95
C PRO A 76 6.32 -22.16 15.12
N PHE A 77 7.40 -21.39 15.12
CA PHE A 77 8.76 -21.94 15.28
C PHE A 77 9.02 -22.41 16.73
N ASP A 78 8.58 -21.65 17.73
CA ASP A 78 8.79 -21.98 19.15
C ASP A 78 7.52 -22.39 19.90
N GLY A 79 6.35 -22.22 19.30
CA GLY A 79 5.06 -22.62 19.85
C GLY A 79 4.49 -21.67 20.90
N TYR A 80 5.02 -20.45 21.03
CA TYR A 80 4.54 -19.46 21.98
C TYR A 80 3.61 -18.41 21.33
N LEU A 81 2.66 -17.91 22.12
CA LEU A 81 1.97 -16.65 21.81
C LEU A 81 2.84 -15.49 22.27
N TYR A 82 3.04 -14.51 21.39
CA TYR A 82 3.77 -13.27 21.63
C TYR A 82 2.80 -12.10 21.70
N PHE A 83 2.68 -11.53 22.88
CA PHE A 83 1.90 -10.32 23.12
C PHE A 83 2.82 -9.13 23.25
N ALA A 84 2.57 -8.07 22.47
CA ALA A 84 3.29 -6.82 22.57
C ALA A 84 2.39 -5.75 23.19
N GLN A 85 2.84 -5.14 24.28
CA GLN A 85 2.24 -3.91 24.80
C GLN A 85 3.12 -2.72 24.43
N ILE A 86 2.55 -1.75 23.73
CA ILE A 86 3.26 -0.56 23.28
C ILE A 86 2.92 0.60 24.23
N THR A 87 3.95 1.35 24.62
CA THR A 87 3.80 2.59 25.39
C THR A 87 4.47 3.73 24.64
N SER A 88 3.90 4.93 24.72
CA SER A 88 4.48 6.13 24.12
C SER A 88 4.73 7.22 25.16
N SER A 89 5.89 7.87 25.10
CA SER A 89 6.18 9.08 25.88
C SER A 89 6.86 10.11 24.99
N ALA A 90 6.29 11.32 24.90
CA ALA A 90 6.79 12.40 24.03
C ALA A 90 7.05 11.98 22.56
N GLY A 91 6.18 11.13 22.01
CA GLY A 91 6.29 10.63 20.63
C GLY A 91 7.30 9.49 20.43
N VAL A 92 7.99 9.06 21.49
CA VAL A 92 8.90 7.90 21.46
C VAL A 92 8.14 6.66 21.90
N TYR A 93 8.17 5.61 21.07
CA TYR A 93 7.52 4.33 21.34
C TYR A 93 8.49 3.33 21.97
N THR A 94 7.99 2.56 22.94
CA THR A 94 8.69 1.40 23.51
C THR A 94 7.76 0.21 23.45
N THR A 95 8.26 -0.91 22.91
CA THR A 95 7.48 -2.14 22.74
C THR A 95 7.93 -3.19 23.75
N HIS A 96 6.98 -3.73 24.51
CA HIS A 96 7.21 -4.73 25.55
C HIS A 96 6.60 -6.06 25.15
N PHE A 97 7.44 -7.07 24.89
CA PHE A 97 7.00 -8.41 24.54
C PHE A 97 6.90 -9.30 25.77
N TYR A 98 5.81 -10.07 25.80
CA TYR A 98 5.54 -11.15 26.72
C TYR A 98 5.23 -12.39 25.90
N ARG A 99 5.57 -13.57 26.42
CA ARG A 99 5.20 -14.82 25.75
C ARG A 99 4.83 -15.92 26.72
N TRP A 100 3.89 -16.77 26.34
CA TRP A 100 3.48 -17.97 27.08
C TRP A 100 2.94 -19.04 26.13
N LEU A 101 2.82 -20.27 26.61
CA LEU A 101 2.25 -21.36 25.82
C LEU A 101 0.75 -21.16 25.67
N PRO A 102 0.17 -21.35 24.47
CA PRO A 102 -1.26 -21.08 24.23
C PRO A 102 -2.21 -21.96 25.06
N THR A 103 -1.73 -23.10 25.56
CA THR A 103 -2.49 -24.01 26.45
C THR A 103 -2.53 -23.53 27.90
N THR A 104 -1.84 -22.44 28.23
CA THR A 104 -1.76 -21.88 29.58
C THR A 104 -2.29 -20.45 29.59
N CYS A 105 -2.75 -20.00 30.76
CA CYS A 105 -3.02 -18.59 31.00
C CYS A 105 -2.15 -18.11 32.17
N PRO A 106 -1.18 -17.20 31.98
CA PRO A 106 -0.30 -16.76 33.04
C PRO A 106 -1.00 -15.73 33.94
N ASN A 107 -1.99 -16.16 34.70
CA ASN A 107 -2.83 -15.34 35.59
C ASN A 107 -2.48 -15.51 37.08
N SER A 108 -1.32 -16.10 37.38
CA SER A 108 -0.87 -16.35 38.75
C SER A 108 -0.62 -15.04 39.51
N VAL A 109 -0.52 -15.10 40.85
CA VAL A 109 -0.21 -13.92 41.70
C VAL A 109 1.14 -13.31 41.34
N VAL A 110 2.11 -14.12 40.91
CA VAL A 110 3.41 -13.64 40.40
C VAL A 110 3.22 -13.22 38.94
N PRO A 111 3.39 -11.93 38.59
CA PRO A 111 3.21 -11.49 37.22
C PRO A 111 4.28 -12.08 36.29
N LEU A 112 3.89 -12.42 35.07
CA LEU A 112 4.80 -12.86 34.03
C LEU A 112 5.75 -11.73 33.65
N VAL A 113 7.04 -12.03 33.65
CA VAL A 113 8.11 -11.08 33.29
C VAL A 113 8.12 -10.80 31.79
N LYS A 114 8.63 -9.63 31.41
CA LYS A 114 8.89 -9.29 30.00
C LYS A 114 9.89 -10.28 29.42
N GLN A 115 9.58 -10.79 28.24
CA GLN A 115 10.53 -11.59 27.47
C GLN A 115 11.54 -10.67 26.79
N GLN A 116 11.07 -9.61 26.11
CA GLN A 116 11.92 -8.63 25.42
C GLN A 116 11.36 -7.22 25.48
N VAL A 117 12.26 -6.25 25.29
CA VAL A 117 11.92 -4.82 25.25
C VAL A 117 12.69 -4.17 24.11
N PHE A 118 11.96 -3.57 23.19
CA PHE A 118 12.51 -2.74 22.11
C PHE A 118 12.34 -1.28 22.53
N ASN A 119 13.43 -0.66 22.97
CA ASN A 119 13.44 0.73 23.45
C ASN A 119 13.54 1.70 22.27
N ASN A 120 12.75 2.78 22.31
CA ASN A 120 12.69 3.81 21.26
C ASN A 120 12.38 3.21 19.88
N GLN A 121 11.65 2.11 19.86
CA GLN A 121 11.30 1.33 18.68
C GLN A 121 9.84 0.90 18.80
N LEU A 122 9.06 1.24 17.77
CA LEU A 122 7.73 0.70 17.57
C LEU A 122 7.87 -0.66 16.88
N VAL A 123 7.32 -1.70 17.50
CA VAL A 123 7.17 -3.02 16.89
C VAL A 123 5.70 -3.42 16.98
N VAL A 124 5.03 -3.50 15.83
CA VAL A 124 3.58 -3.76 15.72
C VAL A 124 3.27 -4.61 14.48
N GLY A 125 2.22 -5.45 14.53
CA GLY A 125 1.80 -6.28 13.40
C GLY A 125 2.94 -7.17 12.89
N VAL A 126 3.47 -8.04 13.76
CA VAL A 126 4.62 -8.91 13.47
C VAL A 126 4.14 -10.29 13.05
N GLU A 127 4.70 -10.81 11.96
CA GLU A 127 4.53 -12.20 11.52
C GLU A 127 5.82 -13.03 11.65
N PHE A 128 5.71 -14.31 11.96
CA PHE A 128 6.87 -15.18 12.22
C PHE A 128 7.09 -16.22 11.13
N ASP A 129 8.31 -16.30 10.59
CA ASP A 129 8.67 -17.37 9.67
C ASP A 129 8.76 -18.72 10.41
N PRO A 130 7.91 -19.72 10.09
CA PRO A 130 7.91 -21.02 10.77
C PRO A 130 9.21 -21.81 10.60
N ALA A 131 10.07 -21.46 9.64
CA ALA A 131 11.35 -22.13 9.43
C ALA A 131 12.49 -21.59 10.30
N THR A 132 12.47 -20.29 10.62
CA THR A 132 13.61 -19.59 11.25
C THR A 132 13.26 -18.96 12.59
N GLY A 133 11.99 -18.65 12.82
CA GLY A 133 11.51 -17.88 13.98
C GLY A 133 11.77 -16.37 13.89
N ASP A 134 12.31 -15.88 12.77
CA ASP A 134 12.48 -14.45 12.53
C ASP A 134 11.10 -13.77 12.39
N GLY A 135 10.95 -12.60 13.02
CA GLY A 135 9.75 -11.78 12.91
C GLY A 135 9.85 -10.81 11.73
N TYR A 136 8.71 -10.42 11.18
CA TYR A 136 8.58 -9.43 10.12
C TYR A 136 7.45 -8.46 10.48
N GLN A 137 7.78 -7.20 10.72
CA GLN A 137 6.81 -6.16 11.03
C GLN A 137 6.47 -5.30 9.83
N ILE A 138 5.28 -4.70 9.87
CA ILE A 138 4.81 -3.76 8.85
C ILE A 138 4.74 -2.36 9.46
N ASN A 139 5.41 -1.41 8.80
CA ASN A 139 5.49 -0.01 9.20
C ASN A 139 4.67 0.87 8.25
N PHE A 140 3.76 1.68 8.78
CA PHE A 140 3.15 2.78 8.03
C PHE A 140 4.12 3.96 7.93
N ILE A 141 4.23 4.53 6.74
CA ILE A 141 5.12 5.66 6.48
C ILE A 141 4.31 6.79 5.87
N ASP A 142 4.38 7.93 6.53
CA ASP A 142 3.88 9.19 6.01
C ASP A 142 4.82 9.70 4.92
N THR A 143 4.33 9.81 3.70
CA THR A 143 5.14 10.14 2.52
C THR A 143 5.14 11.64 2.25
N THR A 144 5.86 12.40 3.06
CA THR A 144 6.55 13.71 2.83
C THR A 144 6.10 14.72 1.75
N GLY A 145 4.87 14.72 1.22
CA GLY A 145 4.26 15.89 0.58
C GLY A 145 3.42 16.67 1.58
N VAL A 146 3.23 17.99 1.38
CA VAL A 146 2.29 18.78 2.20
C VAL A 146 1.08 19.17 1.35
N PRO A 147 -0.15 18.72 1.71
CA PRO A 147 -1.36 19.16 1.04
C PRO A 147 -1.50 20.67 1.11
N ALA A 148 -2.23 21.24 0.16
CA ALA A 148 -2.58 22.65 0.19
C ALA A 148 -3.27 23.00 1.51
N SER A 149 -2.70 23.93 2.28
CA SER A 149 -3.25 24.37 3.55
C SER A 149 -3.26 25.89 3.65
N ASP A 150 -4.24 26.41 4.39
CA ASP A 150 -4.33 27.83 4.69
C ASP A 150 -3.26 28.19 5.73
N ILE A 151 -2.49 29.24 5.44
CA ILE A 151 -1.46 29.74 6.36
C ILE A 151 -1.94 30.96 7.16
N ASP A 152 -3.14 31.48 6.88
CA ASP A 152 -3.85 32.45 7.74
C ASP A 152 -5.36 32.15 7.79
N PRO A 153 -5.76 31.04 8.44
CA PRO A 153 -7.17 30.60 8.46
C PRO A 153 -8.11 31.54 9.25
N ALA A 154 -7.58 32.55 9.94
CA ALA A 154 -8.36 33.44 10.80
C ALA A 154 -8.78 34.75 10.11
N GLY A 155 -8.19 35.09 8.95
CA GLY A 155 -8.49 36.31 8.21
C GLY A 155 -9.50 36.09 7.08
N ALA A 156 -10.52 36.95 6.97
CA ALA A 156 -11.21 37.12 5.70
C ALA A 156 -10.26 37.88 4.76
N ASN A 157 -10.06 37.45 3.52
CA ASN A 157 -9.32 38.18 2.48
C ASN A 157 -7.87 38.56 2.82
N VAL A 158 -7.07 37.54 3.07
CA VAL A 158 -5.63 37.61 3.33
C VAL A 158 -4.85 36.89 2.22
N GLY A 159 -3.63 37.33 1.93
CA GLY A 159 -2.74 36.62 0.98
C GLY A 159 -2.50 37.31 -0.35
N GLN A 160 -3.11 38.46 -0.61
CA GLN A 160 -2.81 39.23 -1.82
C GLN A 160 -1.36 39.74 -1.79
N HIS A 161 -0.75 39.91 -2.97
CA HIS A 161 0.65 40.36 -3.12
C HIS A 161 1.66 39.56 -2.29
N ILE A 162 1.41 38.25 -2.11
CA ILE A 162 2.25 37.37 -1.31
C ILE A 162 3.65 37.19 -1.90
N SER A 163 4.64 37.14 -1.02
CA SER A 163 6.01 36.74 -1.32
C SER A 163 6.50 35.70 -0.31
N SER A 164 7.44 34.84 -0.72
CA SER A 164 8.05 33.86 0.18
C SER A 164 9.56 33.88 0.19
N ALA A 165 10.13 33.36 1.27
CA ALA A 165 11.55 33.07 1.41
C ALA A 165 11.76 31.90 2.36
N SER A 166 12.94 31.27 2.28
CA SER A 166 13.43 30.41 3.36
C SER A 166 14.04 31.31 4.45
N ILE A 167 13.40 31.33 5.63
CA ILE A 167 13.84 32.10 6.79
C ILE A 167 14.37 31.12 7.83
N ASN A 168 15.69 31.09 7.99
CA ASN A 168 16.42 30.21 8.89
C ASN A 168 16.08 28.73 8.68
N GLY A 169 15.98 28.33 7.40
CA GLY A 169 15.71 26.95 6.98
C GLY A 169 14.24 26.63 6.80
N LEU A 170 13.31 27.44 7.32
CA LEU A 170 11.86 27.17 7.25
C LEU A 170 11.16 28.04 6.20
N PRO A 171 10.08 27.57 5.56
CA PRO A 171 9.29 28.41 4.68
C PRO A 171 8.57 29.53 5.44
N ALA A 172 8.57 30.72 4.85
CA ALA A 172 7.91 31.90 5.37
C ALA A 172 7.21 32.66 4.25
N ALA A 173 6.17 33.41 4.60
CA ALA A 173 5.41 34.25 3.69
C ALA A 173 5.15 35.64 4.31
N ALA A 174 5.18 36.66 3.47
CA ALA A 174 4.65 38.00 3.77
C ALA A 174 3.54 38.30 2.77
N TYR A 175 2.46 38.94 3.23
CA TYR A 175 1.28 39.17 2.40
C TYR A 175 0.43 40.33 2.93
N PHE A 176 -0.41 40.84 2.05
CA PHE A 176 -1.41 41.85 2.36
C PHE A 176 -2.67 41.22 2.94
N ASP A 177 -3.17 41.79 4.02
CA ASP A 177 -4.51 41.56 4.57
C ASP A 177 -5.45 42.65 4.05
N ALA A 178 -6.26 42.32 3.04
CA ALA A 178 -7.18 43.27 2.43
C ALA A 178 -8.39 43.60 3.30
N THR A 179 -8.66 42.82 4.35
CA THR A 179 -9.73 43.12 5.31
C THR A 179 -9.33 44.22 6.28
N ASN A 180 -8.09 44.18 6.77
CA ASN A 180 -7.59 45.14 7.75
C ASN A 180 -6.71 46.24 7.13
N GLY A 181 -6.27 46.06 5.89
CA GLY A 181 -5.27 46.92 5.25
C GLY A 181 -3.85 46.72 5.77
N ASP A 182 -3.57 45.57 6.42
CA ASP A 182 -2.33 45.30 7.13
C ASP A 182 -1.28 44.57 6.27
N LEU A 183 -0.01 44.79 6.61
CA LEU A 183 1.08 43.89 6.23
C LEU A 183 1.19 42.77 7.25
N LYS A 184 1.12 41.52 6.78
CA LYS A 184 1.28 40.33 7.62
C LYS A 184 2.49 39.49 7.25
N TYR A 185 2.97 38.74 8.23
CA TYR A 185 4.02 37.73 8.09
C TYR A 185 3.60 36.45 8.80
N ASN A 186 3.86 35.31 8.17
CA ASN A 186 3.79 34.02 8.83
C ASN A 186 4.96 33.13 8.43
N ARG A 187 5.33 32.19 9.29
CA ARG A 187 6.37 31.21 9.05
C ARG A 187 5.96 29.85 9.58
N ALA A 188 6.37 28.80 8.88
CA ALA A 188 6.29 27.44 9.37
C ALA A 188 7.05 27.23 10.69
N ILE A 189 6.62 26.21 11.40
CA ILE A 189 7.22 25.70 12.64
C ILE A 189 8.17 24.54 12.29
N ASP A 190 7.82 23.74 11.28
CA ASP A 190 8.58 22.60 10.81
C ASP A 190 9.18 22.81 9.41
N ILE A 191 10.22 22.01 9.11
CA ILE A 191 11.02 22.08 7.88
C ILE A 191 10.22 21.75 6.63
N ASP A 192 9.10 21.05 6.79
CA ASP A 192 8.25 20.57 5.71
C ASP A 192 7.16 21.58 5.35
N GLY A 193 6.86 22.54 6.22
CA GLY A 193 5.80 23.52 6.04
C GLY A 193 4.40 22.99 6.38
N ILE A 194 4.30 21.97 7.23
CA ILE A 194 3.02 21.35 7.62
C ILE A 194 2.28 22.24 8.61
N ASN A 195 2.98 22.78 9.61
CA ASN A 195 2.42 23.58 10.68
C ASN A 195 2.98 25.00 10.60
N TRP A 196 2.09 25.98 10.72
CA TRP A 196 2.43 27.41 10.68
C TRP A 196 2.14 28.08 12.01
N ASN A 197 2.89 29.14 12.30
CA ASN A 197 2.63 29.96 13.49
C ASN A 197 1.31 30.73 13.34
N ALA A 198 0.87 31.37 14.41
CA ALA A 198 -0.13 32.41 14.28
C ALA A 198 0.45 33.58 13.45
N PRO A 199 -0.28 34.09 12.44
CA PRO A 199 0.14 35.25 11.65
C PRO A 199 0.46 36.45 12.52
N THR A 200 1.52 37.17 12.18
CA THR A 200 1.95 38.39 12.86
C THR A 200 1.62 39.60 11.98
N VAL A 201 0.91 40.58 12.54
CA VAL A 201 0.76 41.90 11.92
C VAL A 201 2.10 42.63 12.05
N VAL A 202 2.73 42.93 10.92
CA VAL A 202 4.03 43.58 10.83
C VAL A 202 3.87 45.10 10.83
N ALA A 203 2.89 45.60 10.08
CA ALA A 203 2.52 47.01 10.03
C ALA A 203 1.01 47.12 9.79
N ALA A 204 0.39 48.14 10.39
CA ALA A 204 -1.03 48.45 10.23
C ALA A 204 -1.18 49.89 9.69
N PRO A 205 -2.21 50.17 8.86
CA PRO A 205 -2.37 51.47 8.24
C PRO A 205 -2.95 52.49 9.23
N ALA A 206 -2.72 53.78 8.95
CA ALA A 206 -3.40 54.86 9.65
C ALA A 206 -4.76 55.23 9.01
N ALA A 207 -4.95 54.94 7.71
CA ALA A 207 -6.19 55.27 6.98
C ALA A 207 -6.57 54.31 5.84
N THR A 208 -5.66 53.93 4.92
CA THR A 208 -5.97 53.05 3.78
C THR A 208 -5.30 51.69 3.92
N SER A 209 -4.20 51.43 3.23
CA SER A 209 -3.55 50.12 3.17
C SER A 209 -2.04 50.23 3.27
N VAL A 210 -1.42 49.27 3.95
CA VAL A 210 0.02 49.06 3.97
C VAL A 210 0.30 47.61 3.58
N GLY A 211 1.43 47.36 2.91
CA GLY A 211 1.86 45.99 2.63
C GLY A 211 1.50 45.46 1.25
N LEU A 212 1.20 46.33 0.28
CA LEU A 212 1.05 45.93 -1.12
C LEU A 212 2.42 45.61 -1.74
N TYR A 213 2.45 44.72 -2.73
CA TYR A 213 3.65 44.33 -3.49
C TYR A 213 4.84 43.92 -2.60
N THR A 214 4.59 42.99 -1.67
CA THR A 214 5.61 42.58 -0.69
C THR A 214 6.79 41.87 -1.35
N SER A 215 7.99 42.09 -0.81
CA SER A 215 9.18 41.30 -1.12
C SER A 215 9.87 40.85 0.16
N LEU A 216 9.72 39.57 0.52
CA LEU A 216 10.34 38.96 1.69
C LEU A 216 11.74 38.42 1.38
N GLN A 217 12.73 38.75 2.23
CA GLN A 217 14.06 38.15 2.20
C GLN A 217 14.62 37.92 3.60
N GLN A 218 15.58 37.00 3.71
CA GLN A 218 16.44 36.93 4.89
C GLN A 218 17.57 37.96 4.78
N VAL A 219 17.50 39.02 5.59
CA VAL A 219 18.51 40.07 5.67
C VAL A 219 19.28 39.93 6.98
N ASN A 220 20.58 39.64 6.86
CA ASN A 220 21.49 39.49 8.00
C ASN A 220 20.90 38.57 9.10
N GLY A 221 20.43 37.38 8.72
CA GLY A 221 19.90 36.34 9.61
C GLY A 221 18.46 36.54 10.12
N ARG A 222 17.73 37.56 9.65
CA ARG A 222 16.36 37.85 10.08
C ARG A 222 15.44 38.14 8.88
N PRO A 223 14.14 37.84 8.98
CA PRO A 223 13.20 38.20 7.93
C PRO A 223 13.09 39.72 7.82
N ALA A 224 13.04 40.21 6.58
CA ALA A 224 12.81 41.61 6.23
C ALA A 224 11.90 41.70 5.02
N ILE A 225 11.10 42.76 4.95
CA ILE A 225 10.06 42.95 3.94
C ILE A 225 10.21 44.37 3.37
N SER A 226 10.30 44.49 2.04
CA SER A 226 9.95 45.73 1.35
C SER A 226 8.49 45.69 0.91
N TYR A 227 7.83 46.84 0.93
CA TYR A 227 6.43 46.94 0.54
C TYR A 227 6.05 48.37 0.16
N PHE A 228 4.95 48.50 -0.58
CA PHE A 228 4.31 49.77 -0.86
C PHE A 228 3.29 50.12 0.24
N ASP A 229 3.42 51.33 0.77
CA ASP A 229 2.49 51.94 1.72
C ASP A 229 1.58 52.90 0.96
N ASP A 230 0.41 52.40 0.57
CA ASP A 230 -0.64 53.13 -0.16
C ASP A 230 -1.30 54.22 0.69
N THR A 231 -1.10 54.23 2.01
CA THR A 231 -1.59 55.31 2.87
C THR A 231 -0.75 56.57 2.74
N ASN A 232 0.55 56.40 2.48
CA ASN A 232 1.52 57.49 2.47
C ASN A 232 2.23 57.64 1.12
N ASP A 233 1.83 56.88 0.10
CA ASP A 233 2.45 56.83 -1.22
C ASP A 233 3.95 56.48 -1.18
N ASP A 234 4.38 55.73 -0.17
CA ASP A 234 5.79 55.53 0.20
C ASP A 234 6.30 54.11 -0.12
N LEU A 235 7.58 54.01 -0.48
CA LEU A 235 8.33 52.76 -0.42
C LEU A 235 8.83 52.54 1.02
N LYS A 236 8.45 51.41 1.62
CA LYS A 236 8.86 51.06 2.98
C LYS A 236 9.76 49.82 3.03
N TYR A 237 10.56 49.77 4.08
CA TYR A 237 11.33 48.59 4.48
C TYR A 237 11.15 48.34 5.97
N VAL A 238 10.98 47.09 6.36
CA VAL A 238 10.92 46.68 7.77
C VAL A 238 11.65 45.37 7.97
N ARG A 239 12.32 45.22 9.12
CA ARG A 239 13.05 44.00 9.49
C ARG A 239 12.66 43.55 10.88
N ALA A 240 12.61 42.24 11.08
CA ALA A 240 12.33 41.65 12.37
C ALA A 240 13.42 41.96 13.41
N LEU A 241 13.00 42.07 14.66
CA LEU A 241 13.88 42.24 15.81
C LEU A 241 14.48 40.91 16.28
N ASP A 242 13.91 39.79 15.84
CA ASP A 242 14.37 38.44 16.11
C ASP A 242 14.58 37.62 14.83
N ALA A 243 15.20 36.43 14.97
CA ALA A 243 15.50 35.54 13.84
C ALA A 243 14.24 34.93 13.19
N ASN A 244 13.10 35.00 13.87
CA ASN A 244 11.90 34.27 13.49
C ASN A 244 10.80 35.11 12.88
N GLY A 245 10.86 36.43 13.08
CA GLY A 245 9.78 37.34 12.69
C GLY A 245 8.62 37.34 13.68
N THR A 246 8.86 37.01 14.96
CA THR A 246 7.83 37.11 16.00
C THR A 246 7.62 38.54 16.50
N THR A 247 8.63 39.38 16.34
CA THR A 247 8.60 40.81 16.67
C THR A 247 9.27 41.62 15.56
N TRP A 248 8.70 42.77 15.23
CA TRP A 248 9.13 43.61 14.12
C TRP A 248 9.54 45.01 14.57
N GLY A 249 10.52 45.59 13.87
CA GLY A 249 10.94 46.96 14.11
C GLY A 249 9.95 47.98 13.56
N ILE A 250 10.26 49.26 13.74
CA ILE A 250 9.51 50.35 13.12
C ILE A 250 9.84 50.37 11.62
N PRO A 251 8.84 50.42 10.72
CA PRO A 251 9.09 50.57 9.29
C PRO A 251 9.87 51.85 8.96
N VAL A 252 10.83 51.72 8.06
CA VAL A 252 11.67 52.80 7.53
C VAL A 252 11.08 53.25 6.19
N THR A 253 10.84 54.55 6.03
CA THR A 253 10.59 55.14 4.70
C THR A 253 11.90 55.13 3.92
N VAL A 254 11.94 54.36 2.83
CA VAL A 254 13.11 54.25 1.95
C VAL A 254 13.11 55.39 0.94
N GLU A 255 11.95 55.64 0.32
CA GLU A 255 11.66 56.82 -0.48
C GLU A 255 10.20 57.21 -0.21
N GLY A 256 9.97 58.51 -0.10
CA GLY A 256 8.63 59.07 0.04
C GLY A 256 8.46 60.32 -0.81
N LEU A 257 7.33 60.42 -1.49
CA LEU A 257 7.03 61.46 -2.46
C LEU A 257 5.61 62.00 -2.25
N VAL A 258 5.21 63.00 -3.04
CA VAL A 258 3.82 63.49 -3.09
C VAL A 258 2.92 62.58 -3.94
N THR A 259 3.51 61.58 -4.58
CA THR A 259 2.89 60.65 -5.54
C THR A 259 3.45 59.25 -5.31
N ASN A 260 2.69 58.23 -5.69
CA ASN A 260 3.00 56.80 -5.53
C ASN A 260 4.44 56.41 -5.90
N VAL A 261 5.22 55.92 -4.92
CA VAL A 261 6.52 55.29 -5.15
C VAL A 261 6.64 53.95 -4.42
N GLY A 262 7.23 52.95 -5.09
CA GLY A 262 7.52 51.65 -4.45
C GLY A 262 6.66 50.48 -4.93
N LEU A 263 5.84 50.68 -5.96
CA LEU A 263 5.01 49.61 -6.53
C LEU A 263 5.89 48.50 -7.13
N TYR A 264 5.36 47.28 -7.12
CA TYR A 264 6.04 46.07 -7.62
C TYR A 264 7.43 45.83 -7.02
N SER A 265 7.65 46.22 -5.74
CA SER A 265 8.97 46.16 -5.12
C SER A 265 9.62 44.78 -5.20
N SER A 266 10.92 44.75 -5.50
CA SER A 266 11.72 43.53 -5.52
C SER A 266 12.99 43.72 -4.70
N MET A 267 13.10 43.01 -3.58
CA MET A 267 14.21 43.11 -2.65
C MET A 267 15.19 41.95 -2.81
N PHE A 268 16.49 42.27 -2.76
CA PHE A 268 17.56 41.29 -2.70
C PHE A 268 18.73 41.80 -1.85
N VAL A 269 19.55 40.89 -1.31
CA VAL A 269 20.78 41.28 -0.61
C VAL A 269 21.91 41.50 -1.61
N VAL A 270 22.31 42.75 -1.80
CA VAL A 270 23.38 43.17 -2.72
C VAL A 270 24.63 43.51 -1.92
N ASN A 271 25.68 42.69 -2.10
CA ASN A 271 26.97 42.87 -1.42
C ASN A 271 26.80 43.10 0.11
N GLY A 272 26.04 42.21 0.75
CA GLY A 272 25.79 42.20 2.20
C GLY A 272 24.77 43.22 2.73
N MET A 273 24.13 44.02 1.87
CA MET A 273 23.13 45.03 2.27
C MET A 273 21.84 44.83 1.48
N PRO A 274 20.66 45.05 2.09
CA PRO A 274 19.40 44.99 1.35
C PRO A 274 19.36 46.09 0.28
N ALA A 275 18.80 45.76 -0.88
CA ALA A 275 18.54 46.69 -1.96
C ALA A 275 17.18 46.38 -2.59
N ILE A 276 16.54 47.40 -3.15
CA ILE A 276 15.18 47.33 -3.67
C ILE A 276 15.18 47.94 -5.07
N ALA A 277 14.65 47.22 -6.05
CA ALA A 277 14.19 47.77 -7.32
C ALA A 277 12.67 47.94 -7.26
N TYR A 278 12.15 49.03 -7.83
CA TYR A 278 10.73 49.38 -7.73
C TYR A 278 10.31 50.33 -8.84
N TYR A 279 9.00 50.39 -9.04
CA TYR A 279 8.34 51.33 -9.93
C TYR A 279 7.96 52.61 -9.16
N ASP A 280 8.34 53.74 -9.72
CA ASP A 280 7.89 55.08 -9.30
C ASP A 280 6.77 55.53 -10.24
N ASP A 281 5.54 55.28 -9.83
CA ASP A 281 4.34 55.58 -10.60
C ASP A 281 4.09 57.09 -10.76
N GLY A 282 4.58 57.90 -9.82
CA GLY A 282 4.52 59.35 -9.93
C GLY A 282 5.35 59.93 -11.07
N ASN A 283 6.45 59.25 -11.43
CA ASN A 283 7.36 59.69 -12.49
C ASN A 283 7.43 58.73 -13.68
N ASP A 284 6.66 57.63 -13.67
CA ASP A 284 6.67 56.60 -14.71
C ASP A 284 8.04 55.87 -14.84
N ASP A 285 8.86 55.88 -13.78
CA ASP A 285 10.28 55.48 -13.79
C ASP A 285 10.56 54.12 -13.12
N LEU A 286 11.55 53.40 -13.62
CA LEU A 286 12.21 52.31 -12.89
C LEU A 286 13.32 52.87 -11.99
N LYS A 287 13.28 52.54 -10.70
CA LYS A 287 14.29 52.97 -9.72
C LYS A 287 14.94 51.81 -8.98
N TYR A 288 16.14 52.09 -8.44
CA TYR A 288 16.91 51.22 -7.57
C TYR A 288 17.47 51.99 -6.38
N VAL A 289 17.44 51.38 -5.20
CA VAL A 289 18.05 51.94 -4.00
C VAL A 289 18.67 50.83 -3.16
N ARG A 290 19.80 51.12 -2.52
CA ARG A 290 20.52 50.20 -1.66
C ARG A 290 20.72 50.81 -0.28
N ALA A 291 20.59 49.98 0.75
CA ALA A 291 20.90 50.39 2.11
C ALA A 291 22.39 50.74 2.26
N LEU A 292 22.69 51.61 3.23
CA LEU A 292 24.06 51.96 3.60
C LEU A 292 24.62 51.05 4.71
N ASP A 293 23.77 50.20 5.28
CA ASP A 293 24.12 49.25 6.33
C ASP A 293 23.47 47.86 6.09
N ALA A 294 24.03 46.83 6.71
CA ALA A 294 23.62 45.43 6.53
C ALA A 294 22.22 45.10 7.09
N ASN A 295 21.62 46.01 7.86
CA ASN A 295 20.32 45.83 8.48
C ASN A 295 19.19 46.58 7.77
N GLY A 296 19.52 47.52 6.87
CA GLY A 296 18.56 48.38 6.19
C GLY A 296 18.02 49.51 7.08
N THR A 297 18.80 49.99 8.06
CA THR A 297 18.36 51.10 8.93
C THR A 297 18.52 52.48 8.28
N THR A 298 19.43 52.59 7.31
CA THR A 298 19.71 53.80 6.54
C THR A 298 19.84 53.45 5.06
N TRP A 299 19.34 54.34 4.20
CA TRP A 299 19.25 54.11 2.75
C TRP A 299 19.99 55.20 1.98
N GLY A 300 20.59 54.82 0.85
CA GLY A 300 21.24 55.75 -0.05
C GLY A 300 20.24 56.56 -0.89
N THR A 301 20.76 57.43 -1.75
CA THR A 301 19.93 58.13 -2.74
C THR A 301 19.46 57.14 -3.81
N PRO A 302 18.16 57.10 -4.15
CA PRO A 302 17.65 56.35 -5.28
C PRO A 302 18.34 56.69 -6.60
N VAL A 303 18.54 55.67 -7.43
CA VAL A 303 19.07 55.76 -8.78
C VAL A 303 17.94 55.45 -9.76
N THR A 304 17.61 56.41 -10.63
CA THR A 304 16.73 56.15 -11.78
C THR A 304 17.48 55.29 -12.79
N LEU A 305 16.95 54.10 -13.05
CA LEU A 305 17.52 53.13 -13.98
C LEU A 305 17.00 53.36 -15.39
N ASP A 306 15.74 53.75 -15.50
CA ASP A 306 15.06 54.04 -16.75
C ASP A 306 13.96 55.07 -16.52
N ALA A 307 13.89 56.04 -17.42
CA ALA A 307 12.92 57.13 -17.40
C ALA A 307 12.34 57.40 -18.80
N THR A 308 12.47 56.44 -19.72
CA THR A 308 12.04 56.58 -21.11
C THR A 308 10.63 56.04 -21.31
N GLY A 309 9.64 56.82 -20.89
CA GLY A 309 8.23 56.42 -20.85
C GLY A 309 7.88 55.70 -19.54
N ASN A 310 6.67 55.16 -19.44
CA ASN A 310 6.20 54.32 -18.33
C ASN A 310 6.94 52.97 -18.31
N THR A 311 7.88 52.84 -17.37
CA THR A 311 8.81 51.73 -17.24
C THR A 311 8.93 51.28 -15.80
N GLY A 312 9.12 49.98 -15.57
CA GLY A 312 9.50 49.45 -14.25
C GLY A 312 8.46 48.58 -13.56
N GLN A 313 7.27 48.40 -14.15
CA GLN A 313 6.25 47.52 -13.59
C GLN A 313 6.72 46.06 -13.56
N PHE A 314 6.20 45.30 -12.58
CA PHE A 314 6.53 43.88 -12.37
C PHE A 314 8.03 43.58 -12.30
N THR A 315 8.77 44.45 -11.63
CA THR A 315 10.23 44.35 -11.56
C THR A 315 10.72 43.15 -10.75
N SER A 316 11.84 42.55 -11.16
CA SER A 316 12.51 41.46 -10.44
C SER A 316 14.02 41.70 -10.36
N LEU A 317 14.54 41.81 -9.13
CA LEU A 317 15.93 42.10 -8.80
C LEU A 317 16.69 40.82 -8.42
N LYS A 318 17.89 40.66 -8.98
CA LYS A 318 18.81 39.58 -8.60
C LYS A 318 20.28 39.95 -8.77
N ILE A 319 21.17 39.20 -8.14
CA ILE A 319 22.60 39.24 -8.47
C ILE A 319 22.87 38.38 -9.70
N VAL A 320 23.34 39.02 -10.77
CA VAL A 320 23.79 38.39 -12.02
C VAL A 320 25.29 38.57 -12.14
N ASN A 321 26.03 37.45 -12.07
CA ASN A 321 27.49 37.42 -12.12
C ASN A 321 28.15 38.50 -11.24
N GLY A 322 27.76 38.54 -9.96
CA GLY A 322 28.33 39.43 -8.95
C GLY A 322 27.81 40.88 -8.93
N MET A 323 26.90 41.27 -9.82
CA MET A 323 26.34 42.63 -9.88
C MET A 323 24.80 42.59 -9.86
N PRO A 324 24.12 43.58 -9.26
CA PRO A 324 22.67 43.64 -9.31
C PRO A 324 22.18 43.85 -10.75
N ALA A 325 21.10 43.17 -11.10
CA ALA A 325 20.41 43.28 -12.37
C ALA A 325 18.90 43.23 -12.14
N VAL A 326 18.17 43.90 -13.01
CA VAL A 326 16.73 44.09 -12.92
C VAL A 326 16.11 43.73 -14.26
N VAL A 327 15.06 42.92 -14.22
CA VAL A 327 14.13 42.75 -15.34
C VAL A 327 12.83 43.46 -15.01
N TYR A 328 12.17 44.04 -16.00
CA TYR A 328 10.96 44.84 -15.81
C TYR A 328 10.13 44.93 -17.09
N TYR A 329 8.87 45.31 -16.93
CA TYR A 329 7.96 45.62 -18.01
C TYR A 329 8.01 47.11 -18.36
N ASP A 330 8.17 47.41 -19.64
CA ASP A 330 8.01 48.74 -20.22
C ASP A 330 6.61 48.83 -20.82
N VAL A 331 5.72 49.54 -20.14
CA VAL A 331 4.31 49.68 -20.52
C VAL A 331 4.16 50.50 -21.79
N SER A 332 5.04 51.49 -22.00
CA SER A 332 4.95 52.41 -23.14
C SER A 332 5.22 51.70 -24.45
N ASN A 333 6.18 50.78 -24.45
CA ASN A 333 6.56 50.01 -25.64
C ASN A 333 5.91 48.62 -25.67
N GLY A 334 5.45 48.12 -24.52
CA GLY A 334 4.95 46.76 -24.38
C GLY A 334 6.06 45.71 -24.39
N ASP A 335 7.22 46.05 -23.83
CA ASP A 335 8.46 45.29 -23.93
C ASP A 335 8.88 44.69 -22.59
N LEU A 336 9.47 43.49 -22.63
CA LEU A 336 10.25 42.94 -21.53
C LEU A 336 11.68 43.49 -21.61
N ARG A 337 12.15 44.17 -20.57
CA ARG A 337 13.47 44.83 -20.58
C ARG A 337 14.36 44.37 -19.44
N TYR A 338 15.67 44.40 -19.67
CA TYR A 338 16.69 44.01 -18.71
C TYR A 338 17.75 45.11 -18.59
N ILE A 339 18.21 45.35 -17.38
CA ILE A 339 19.30 46.28 -17.09
C ILE A 339 20.19 45.68 -16.01
N ARG A 340 21.51 45.84 -16.15
CA ARG A 340 22.50 45.35 -15.18
C ARG A 340 23.45 46.46 -14.77
N ALA A 341 23.80 46.47 -13.49
CA ALA A 341 24.78 47.39 -12.96
C ALA A 341 26.17 47.14 -13.56
N THR A 342 26.96 48.19 -13.66
CA THR A 342 28.38 48.12 -14.06
C THR A 342 29.32 48.04 -12.85
N ASN A 343 28.77 48.04 -11.64
CA ASN A 343 29.51 47.83 -10.40
C ASN A 343 28.73 46.98 -9.39
N VAL A 344 29.44 46.41 -8.41
CA VAL A 344 28.91 45.45 -7.43
C VAL A 344 27.85 46.02 -6.46
N ASN A 345 27.75 47.35 -6.36
CA ASN A 345 26.85 48.03 -5.42
C ASN A 345 25.61 48.62 -6.13
N GLY A 346 25.53 48.58 -7.46
CA GLY A 346 24.41 49.16 -8.20
C GLY A 346 24.38 50.70 -8.20
N THR A 347 25.53 51.38 -8.09
CA THR A 347 25.56 52.86 -8.18
C THR A 347 25.70 53.38 -9.61
N THR A 348 26.07 52.52 -10.56
CA THR A 348 26.16 52.84 -11.99
C THR A 348 25.63 51.65 -12.79
N TRP A 349 24.93 51.94 -13.90
CA TRP A 349 24.22 50.95 -14.69
C TRP A 349 24.53 51.08 -16.18
N ALA A 350 24.40 49.97 -16.91
CA ALA A 350 24.48 49.98 -18.37
C ALA A 350 23.17 50.52 -18.97
N ALA A 351 23.15 50.75 -20.28
CA ALA A 351 21.90 50.99 -20.98
C ALA A 351 20.99 49.75 -20.90
N PRO A 352 19.66 49.93 -20.72
CA PRO A 352 18.71 48.83 -20.82
C PRO A 352 18.76 48.12 -22.17
N ILE A 353 18.42 46.84 -22.17
CA ILE A 353 18.25 46.03 -23.37
C ILE A 353 16.83 45.49 -23.44
N THR A 354 16.25 45.45 -24.63
CA THR A 354 14.96 44.80 -24.89
C THR A 354 15.18 43.30 -25.08
N LEU A 355 14.44 42.48 -24.33
CA LEU A 355 14.49 41.03 -24.39
C LEU A 355 13.42 40.45 -25.31
N ASP A 356 12.22 41.03 -25.30
CA ASP A 356 11.08 40.67 -26.17
C ASP A 356 10.22 41.92 -26.41
N ALA A 357 9.81 42.16 -27.67
CA ALA A 357 9.26 43.44 -28.15
C ALA A 357 7.91 43.31 -28.89
N THR A 358 7.19 42.20 -28.70
CA THR A 358 6.09 41.81 -29.59
C THR A 358 4.69 42.28 -29.14
N ASN A 359 4.62 43.47 -28.53
CA ASN A 359 3.46 44.11 -27.89
C ASN A 359 2.97 43.39 -26.62
N ASN A 360 3.00 44.10 -25.49
CA ASN A 360 2.55 43.67 -24.16
C ASN A 360 3.22 42.39 -23.64
N GLN A 361 4.53 42.32 -23.84
CA GLN A 361 5.39 41.26 -23.33
C GLN A 361 6.02 41.65 -22.00
N GLY A 362 5.97 40.77 -21.00
CA GLY A 362 6.83 40.91 -19.82
C GLY A 362 6.11 41.14 -18.49
N GLN A 363 4.78 41.03 -18.45
CA GLN A 363 4.06 41.13 -17.18
C GLN A 363 4.48 40.00 -16.22
N TYR A 364 4.49 40.30 -14.92
CA TYR A 364 4.86 39.37 -13.84
C TYR A 364 6.26 38.74 -14.01
N ALA A 365 7.25 39.47 -14.53
CA ALA A 365 8.58 38.95 -14.79
C ALA A 365 9.27 38.38 -13.53
N SER A 366 9.91 37.22 -13.68
CA SER A 366 10.64 36.53 -12.61
C SER A 366 12.05 36.16 -13.04
N LEU A 367 13.06 36.77 -12.39
CA LEU A 367 14.48 36.57 -12.71
C LEU A 367 15.12 35.48 -11.84
N GLU A 368 15.83 34.54 -12.47
CA GLU A 368 16.60 33.49 -11.80
C GLU A 368 17.92 33.19 -12.52
N ILE A 369 18.92 32.71 -11.79
CA ILE A 369 20.17 32.23 -12.38
C ILE A 369 19.99 30.76 -12.74
N VAL A 370 19.90 30.47 -14.03
CA VAL A 370 19.72 29.12 -14.56
C VAL A 370 21.00 28.68 -15.23
N ASN A 371 21.65 27.66 -14.67
CA ASN A 371 22.91 27.12 -15.18
C ASN A 371 23.97 28.22 -15.43
N GLY A 372 24.15 29.12 -14.45
CA GLY A 372 25.16 30.19 -14.51
C GLY A 372 24.79 31.46 -15.28
N ASN A 373 23.66 31.48 -16.00
CA ASN A 373 23.22 32.67 -16.77
C ASN A 373 21.86 33.17 -16.25
N PRO A 374 21.57 34.48 -16.39
CA PRO A 374 20.25 34.99 -16.08
C PRO A 374 19.19 34.42 -17.02
N ALA A 375 18.03 34.09 -16.47
CA ALA A 375 16.85 33.64 -17.18
C ALA A 375 15.60 34.29 -16.57
N VAL A 376 14.58 34.47 -17.41
CA VAL A 376 13.35 35.16 -17.05
C VAL A 376 12.16 34.30 -17.46
N SER A 377 11.22 34.09 -16.54
CA SER A 377 9.85 33.73 -16.92
C SER A 377 8.96 34.98 -16.90
N TYR A 378 8.00 35.05 -17.81
CA TYR A 378 7.10 36.18 -17.91
C TYR A 378 5.79 35.78 -18.59
N HIS A 379 4.77 36.63 -18.44
CA HIS A 379 3.49 36.49 -19.11
C HIS A 379 3.47 37.34 -20.39
N ASP A 380 3.11 36.70 -21.50
CA ASP A 380 2.74 37.36 -22.75
C ASP A 380 1.25 37.71 -22.69
N ALA A 381 0.91 38.98 -22.48
CA ALA A 381 -0.49 39.38 -22.37
C ALA A 381 -1.22 39.46 -23.72
N THR A 382 -0.49 39.41 -24.84
CA THR A 382 -1.06 39.40 -26.20
C THR A 382 -1.43 37.97 -26.61
N GLY A 383 -0.53 37.01 -26.40
CA GLY A 383 -0.74 35.58 -26.65
C GLY A 383 -1.43 34.83 -25.50
N LEU A 384 -1.49 35.46 -24.32
CA LEU A 384 -1.84 34.86 -23.01
C LEU A 384 -0.84 33.80 -22.51
N ASP A 385 0.29 33.62 -23.19
CA ASP A 385 1.16 32.49 -22.92
C ASP A 385 2.11 32.72 -21.73
N LEU A 386 2.47 31.64 -21.05
CA LEU A 386 3.68 31.61 -20.24
C LEU A 386 4.91 31.60 -21.16
N ARG A 387 5.90 32.43 -20.85
CA ARG A 387 7.13 32.56 -21.64
C ARG A 387 8.37 32.35 -20.78
N TYR A 388 9.43 31.88 -21.43
CA TYR A 388 10.76 31.70 -20.83
C TYR A 388 11.84 32.18 -21.79
N ILE A 389 12.79 32.97 -21.30
CA ILE A 389 13.97 33.40 -22.06
C ILE A 389 15.22 33.28 -21.18
N ARG A 390 16.35 32.87 -21.76
CA ARG A 390 17.63 32.74 -21.05
C ARG A 390 18.75 33.40 -21.82
N ALA A 391 19.65 34.05 -21.09
CA ALA A 391 20.85 34.65 -21.66
C ALA A 391 21.82 33.57 -22.18
N THR A 392 22.52 33.90 -23.25
CA THR A 392 23.60 33.06 -23.81
C THR A 392 24.95 33.30 -23.11
N ASP A 393 25.05 34.33 -22.27
CA ASP A 393 26.23 34.65 -21.46
C ASP A 393 25.86 34.93 -19.99
N ALA A 394 26.86 34.88 -19.11
CA ALA A 394 26.69 35.04 -17.67
C ALA A 394 26.34 36.46 -17.22
N ASN A 395 26.54 37.48 -18.07
CA ASN A 395 26.26 38.88 -17.77
C ASN A 395 24.83 39.28 -18.19
N GLY A 396 24.19 38.51 -19.06
CA GLY A 396 22.93 38.89 -19.69
C GLY A 396 23.11 39.95 -20.78
N THR A 397 24.25 39.97 -21.48
CA THR A 397 24.48 40.92 -22.59
C THR A 397 23.91 40.43 -23.93
N ALA A 398 23.71 39.13 -24.08
CA ALA A 398 23.08 38.49 -25.22
C ALA A 398 22.09 37.41 -24.76
N TRP A 399 20.97 37.30 -25.48
CA TRP A 399 19.85 36.44 -25.12
C TRP A 399 19.42 35.55 -26.29
N ALA A 400 18.96 34.35 -25.98
CA ALA A 400 18.36 33.45 -26.95
C ALA A 400 16.96 33.94 -27.36
N ALA A 401 16.38 33.33 -28.39
CA ALA A 401 14.96 33.53 -28.68
C ALA A 401 14.09 33.02 -27.51
N PRO A 402 13.00 33.72 -27.16
CA PRO A 402 12.05 33.24 -26.16
C PRO A 402 11.41 31.90 -26.56
N VAL A 403 11.10 31.10 -25.55
CA VAL A 403 10.45 29.79 -25.64
C VAL A 403 9.08 29.89 -24.96
N THR A 404 8.07 29.21 -25.51
CA THR A 404 6.79 28.98 -24.83
C THR A 404 6.81 27.60 -24.17
N PRO A 405 6.87 27.49 -22.83
CA PRO A 405 6.93 26.21 -22.13
C PRO A 405 5.70 25.30 -22.33
N ILE A 406 4.54 25.86 -22.69
CA ILE A 406 3.28 25.14 -22.89
C ILE A 406 2.51 25.70 -24.10
N ALA A 407 1.53 24.95 -24.63
CA ALA A 407 0.78 25.31 -25.83
C ALA A 407 -0.20 26.48 -25.62
N LEU A 408 -0.60 27.11 -26.74
CA LEU A 408 -1.38 28.35 -26.80
C LEU A 408 -2.73 28.28 -26.07
N ASN A 409 -3.09 29.35 -25.35
CA ASN A 409 -4.31 29.61 -24.55
C ASN A 409 -4.34 29.19 -23.07
N THR A 410 -3.20 28.76 -22.49
CA THR A 410 -3.05 28.62 -21.03
C THR A 410 -2.47 29.91 -20.45
N THR A 411 -3.21 30.59 -19.58
CA THR A 411 -2.79 31.92 -19.12
C THR A 411 -1.61 31.81 -18.14
N GLY A 412 -0.46 32.43 -18.42
CA GLY A 412 0.77 32.31 -17.60
C GLY A 412 0.94 33.34 -16.47
N GLN A 413 -0.13 33.78 -15.82
CA GLN A 413 -0.09 34.93 -14.90
C GLN A 413 0.66 34.63 -13.59
N PHE A 414 1.20 35.68 -12.95
CA PHE A 414 1.91 35.60 -11.66
C PHE A 414 3.02 34.53 -11.66
N THR A 415 3.80 34.45 -12.73
CA THR A 415 4.84 33.43 -12.88
C THR A 415 5.96 33.58 -11.85
N SER A 416 6.48 32.45 -11.37
CA SER A 416 7.62 32.40 -10.45
C SER A 416 8.62 31.35 -10.89
N LEU A 417 9.85 31.79 -11.21
CA LEU A 417 10.92 30.95 -11.73
C LEU A 417 11.90 30.52 -10.63
N LYS A 418 12.20 29.22 -10.55
CA LYS A 418 13.20 28.65 -9.65
C LYS A 418 13.98 27.53 -10.30
N VAL A 419 15.25 27.34 -9.95
CA VAL A 419 15.97 26.10 -10.29
C VAL A 419 15.60 25.01 -9.28
N ILE A 420 14.87 23.99 -9.73
CA ILE A 420 14.42 22.85 -8.92
C ILE A 420 15.16 21.60 -9.38
N ASN A 421 15.91 20.99 -8.45
CA ASN A 421 16.73 19.81 -8.70
C ASN A 421 17.56 19.92 -10.00
N GLY A 422 18.27 21.05 -10.15
CA GLY A 422 19.16 21.30 -11.29
C GLY A 422 18.54 21.91 -12.55
N ASN A 423 17.22 21.90 -12.74
CA ASN A 423 16.59 22.46 -13.94
C ASN A 423 15.67 23.65 -13.60
N PRO A 424 15.45 24.60 -14.53
CA PRO A 424 14.44 25.64 -14.32
C PRO A 424 13.04 25.03 -14.21
N ALA A 425 12.26 25.57 -13.29
CA ALA A 425 10.86 25.24 -13.07
C ALA A 425 10.08 26.52 -12.80
N ILE A 426 8.82 26.53 -13.18
CA ILE A 426 7.94 27.68 -13.13
C ILE A 426 6.63 27.26 -12.45
N SER A 427 6.21 28.01 -11.43
CA SER A 427 4.81 28.02 -11.01
C SER A 427 4.09 29.22 -11.58
N TYR A 428 2.78 29.10 -11.81
CA TYR A 428 1.96 30.18 -12.36
C TYR A 428 0.48 29.94 -12.08
N TYR A 429 -0.29 31.00 -12.24
CA TYR A 429 -1.75 30.97 -12.21
C TYR A 429 -2.29 30.84 -13.64
N ASP A 430 -2.96 29.73 -13.91
CA ASP A 430 -3.73 29.56 -15.14
C ASP A 430 -5.09 30.23 -15.00
N ALA A 431 -5.19 31.47 -15.48
CA ALA A 431 -6.45 32.23 -15.48
C ALA A 431 -7.53 31.66 -16.40
N THR A 432 -7.19 30.74 -17.31
CA THR A 432 -8.18 30.04 -18.16
C THR A 432 -8.83 28.91 -17.36
N ALA A 433 -8.02 28.07 -16.70
CA ALA A 433 -8.51 26.96 -15.88
C ALA A 433 -8.90 27.38 -14.44
N LEU A 434 -8.45 28.55 -14.00
CA LEU A 434 -8.52 29.06 -12.63
C LEU A 434 -7.72 28.19 -11.62
N ASP A 435 -6.57 27.68 -12.06
CA ASP A 435 -5.75 26.69 -11.35
C ASP A 435 -4.34 27.21 -11.02
N LEU A 436 -3.73 26.65 -9.95
CA LEU A 436 -2.30 26.77 -9.72
C LEU A 436 -1.57 25.68 -10.51
N LYS A 437 -0.66 26.10 -11.39
CA LYS A 437 0.13 25.22 -12.24
C LYS A 437 1.60 25.20 -11.88
N TYR A 438 2.26 24.11 -12.26
CA TYR A 438 3.69 23.89 -12.15
C TYR A 438 4.21 23.21 -13.42
N ILE A 439 5.33 23.69 -13.95
CA ILE A 439 6.03 23.05 -15.06
C ILE A 439 7.54 23.11 -14.83
N ARG A 440 8.25 22.05 -15.21
CA ARG A 440 9.71 21.95 -15.06
C ARG A 440 10.35 21.57 -16.38
N ALA A 441 11.50 22.19 -16.66
CA ALA A 441 12.29 21.85 -17.82
C ALA A 441 12.89 20.44 -17.72
N THR A 442 12.98 19.77 -18.86
CA THR A 442 13.65 18.47 -19.01
C THR A 442 15.16 18.61 -19.16
N ASP A 443 15.65 19.81 -19.46
CA ASP A 443 17.07 20.15 -19.54
C ASP A 443 17.46 21.29 -18.59
N ILE A 444 18.75 21.41 -18.34
CA ILE A 444 19.36 22.36 -17.39
C ILE A 444 19.27 23.83 -17.84
N ASN A 445 18.96 24.09 -19.11
CA ASN A 445 18.92 25.44 -19.70
C ASN A 445 17.49 25.94 -19.95
N GLY A 446 16.46 25.10 -19.83
CA GLY A 446 15.08 25.47 -20.14
C GLY A 446 14.77 25.55 -21.63
N THR A 447 15.51 24.81 -22.47
CA THR A 447 15.22 24.76 -23.93
C THR A 447 14.08 23.80 -24.29
N THR A 448 13.81 22.83 -23.43
CA THR A 448 12.75 21.83 -23.55
C THR A 448 12.05 21.67 -22.20
N TRP A 449 10.72 21.61 -22.26
CA TRP A 449 9.85 21.58 -21.08
C TRP A 449 9.10 20.26 -20.98
N GLY A 450 8.91 19.80 -19.74
CA GLY A 450 8.18 18.58 -19.44
C GLY A 450 6.68 18.77 -19.54
N VAL A 451 5.95 17.83 -18.95
CA VAL A 451 4.49 17.89 -18.88
C VAL A 451 4.09 18.82 -17.74
N GLU A 452 3.17 19.75 -18.01
CA GLU A 452 2.53 20.60 -17.00
C GLU A 452 1.83 19.73 -15.93
N ARG A 453 1.85 20.25 -14.70
CA ARG A 453 1.17 19.67 -13.55
C ARG A 453 0.23 20.71 -12.97
N THR A 454 -1.00 20.30 -12.69
CA THR A 454 -1.89 21.08 -11.82
C THR A 454 -1.45 20.85 -10.39
N ALA A 455 -0.85 21.86 -9.76
CA ALA A 455 -0.43 21.79 -8.36
C ALA A 455 -1.65 21.89 -7.44
N GLU A 456 -2.63 22.73 -7.79
CA GLU A 456 -3.96 22.70 -7.19
C GLU A 456 -5.04 23.07 -8.23
N ALA A 457 -6.08 22.24 -8.30
CA ALA A 457 -7.15 22.37 -9.29
C ALA A 457 -8.38 23.10 -8.74
N THR A 458 -9.08 23.77 -9.65
CA THR A 458 -10.37 24.46 -9.53
C THR A 458 -10.39 25.58 -8.51
N GLY A 459 -11.16 26.62 -8.81
CA GLY A 459 -11.57 27.61 -7.82
C GLY A 459 -10.65 28.82 -7.65
N ASN A 460 -10.09 29.34 -8.73
CA ASN A 460 -9.36 30.62 -8.75
C ASN A 460 -8.24 30.66 -7.72
N LYS A 461 -7.38 29.65 -7.82
CA LYS A 461 -6.25 29.44 -6.91
C LYS A 461 -4.95 29.66 -7.65
N GLY A 462 -3.98 30.27 -6.98
CA GLY A 462 -2.62 30.39 -7.52
C GLY A 462 -2.21 31.82 -7.87
N GLN A 463 -3.08 32.81 -7.70
CA GLN A 463 -2.71 34.21 -7.89
C GLN A 463 -1.53 34.58 -6.98
N TYR A 464 -0.66 35.47 -7.47
CA TYR A 464 0.58 35.84 -6.79
C TYR A 464 1.47 34.63 -6.44
N SER A 465 1.52 33.61 -7.30
CA SER A 465 2.33 32.41 -7.10
C SER A 465 3.79 32.74 -6.78
N ASN A 466 4.35 32.07 -5.78
CA ASN A 466 5.75 32.23 -5.39
C ASN A 466 6.38 30.86 -5.13
N LEU A 467 7.25 30.42 -6.05
CA LEU A 467 7.93 29.12 -6.05
C LEU A 467 9.20 29.16 -5.20
N MET A 468 9.35 28.20 -4.31
CA MET A 468 10.52 28.01 -3.48
C MET A 468 10.91 26.53 -3.35
N ILE A 469 12.04 26.29 -2.68
CA ILE A 469 12.46 24.94 -2.29
C ILE A 469 12.27 24.81 -0.79
N VAL A 470 11.55 23.77 -0.38
CA VAL A 470 11.30 23.43 1.03
C VAL A 470 11.67 21.97 1.21
N ASN A 471 12.61 21.71 2.13
CA ASN A 471 13.16 20.38 2.39
C ASN A 471 13.55 19.59 1.12
N GLY A 472 14.15 20.26 0.13
CA GLY A 472 14.58 19.65 -1.14
C GLY A 472 13.50 19.52 -2.23
N ASN A 473 12.22 19.73 -1.89
CA ASN A 473 11.10 19.64 -2.83
C ASN A 473 10.62 21.02 -3.28
N PRO A 474 10.02 21.16 -4.48
CA PRO A 474 9.35 22.38 -4.88
C PRO A 474 8.11 22.62 -4.00
N ALA A 475 7.95 23.87 -3.56
CA ALA A 475 6.82 24.33 -2.78
C ALA A 475 6.35 25.70 -3.27
N ILE A 476 5.07 26.00 -3.10
CA ILE A 476 4.45 27.21 -3.62
C ILE A 476 3.62 27.84 -2.51
N VAL A 477 3.83 29.14 -2.27
CA VAL A 477 2.83 29.98 -1.59
C VAL A 477 2.04 30.77 -2.62
N TYR A 478 0.77 31.01 -2.35
CA TYR A 478 -0.12 31.66 -3.30
C TYR A 478 -1.38 32.19 -2.59
N TYR A 479 -2.13 32.99 -3.32
CA TYR A 479 -3.46 33.45 -2.93
C TYR A 479 -4.54 32.55 -3.55
N ASP A 480 -5.48 32.13 -2.71
CA ASP A 480 -6.72 31.46 -3.09
C ASP A 480 -7.85 32.49 -3.03
N VAL A 481 -8.31 32.91 -4.21
CA VAL A 481 -9.33 33.96 -4.33
C VAL A 481 -10.68 33.48 -3.82
N ASN A 482 -11.01 32.20 -4.03
CA ASN A 482 -12.31 31.66 -3.62
C ASN A 482 -12.43 31.57 -2.11
N ASN A 483 -11.36 31.13 -1.44
CA ASN A 483 -11.31 31.05 0.01
C ASN A 483 -10.81 32.34 0.67
N ASN A 484 -10.42 33.34 -0.14
CA ASN A 484 -9.90 34.62 0.32
C ASN A 484 -8.71 34.46 1.29
N ASN A 485 -7.78 33.55 0.99
CA ASN A 485 -6.71 33.16 1.92
C ASN A 485 -5.33 32.99 1.27
N ALA A 486 -4.28 33.19 2.07
CA ALA A 486 -2.92 32.79 1.79
C ALA A 486 -2.79 31.27 2.00
N ARG A 487 -2.18 30.57 1.04
CA ARG A 487 -2.03 29.12 1.08
C ARG A 487 -0.61 28.67 0.77
N PHE A 488 -0.29 27.47 1.23
CA PHE A 488 0.97 26.79 1.00
C PHE A 488 0.74 25.36 0.51
N ILE A 489 1.53 24.91 -0.46
CA ILE A 489 1.54 23.53 -0.94
C ILE A 489 2.98 23.09 -1.24
N ARG A 490 3.31 21.82 -0.99
CA ARG A 490 4.62 21.24 -1.30
C ARG A 490 4.49 19.90 -2.01
N SER A 491 5.27 19.73 -3.07
CA SER A 491 5.34 18.48 -3.84
C SER A 491 5.95 17.33 -3.02
N TYR A 492 5.55 16.11 -3.37
CA TYR A 492 6.06 14.86 -2.79
C TYR A 492 7.47 14.51 -3.27
N ASP A 493 7.86 14.97 -4.46
CA ASP A 493 9.11 14.60 -5.09
C ASP A 493 9.98 15.82 -5.37
N ILE A 494 11.30 15.59 -5.42
CA ILE A 494 12.29 16.64 -5.68
C ILE A 494 12.16 17.29 -7.06
N THR A 495 11.32 16.75 -7.95
CA THR A 495 11.10 17.28 -9.31
C THR A 495 9.74 17.91 -9.55
N GLY A 496 8.80 17.86 -8.59
CA GLY A 496 7.48 18.46 -8.80
C GLY A 496 6.61 17.69 -9.80
N THR A 497 6.80 16.38 -9.93
CA THR A 497 5.95 15.53 -10.78
C THR A 497 4.68 15.09 -10.08
N LEU A 498 4.67 15.13 -8.74
CA LEU A 498 3.56 14.73 -7.88
C LEU A 498 3.13 15.91 -7.00
N TRP A 499 1.88 16.36 -7.17
CA TRP A 499 1.23 17.39 -6.36
C TRP A 499 -0.13 16.88 -5.88
N PHE A 500 -0.65 17.44 -4.79
CA PHE A 500 -1.91 16.98 -4.20
C PHE A 500 -3.11 17.30 -5.10
N ALA A 501 -3.88 16.27 -5.46
CA ALA A 501 -5.30 16.40 -5.78
C ALA A 501 -6.22 15.78 -4.70
N ASN A 502 -5.68 15.02 -3.72
CA ASN A 502 -6.43 14.40 -2.62
C ASN A 502 -5.51 14.13 -1.40
N HIS A 503 -6.01 14.38 -0.20
CA HIS A 503 -5.31 14.16 1.09
C HIS A 503 -5.18 12.65 1.47
N GLY A 504 -4.15 12.29 2.25
CA GLY A 504 -4.18 11.18 3.21
C GLY A 504 -3.75 9.78 2.75
N VAL A 505 -2.70 9.61 1.94
CA VAL A 505 -2.17 8.29 1.53
C VAL A 505 -0.92 7.90 2.35
N TYR A 506 -0.84 6.65 2.78
CA TYR A 506 0.31 6.03 3.44
C TYR A 506 1.05 5.09 2.48
N ASP A 507 2.38 5.11 2.51
CA ASP A 507 3.20 3.98 2.05
C ASP A 507 3.44 3.00 3.20
N MET A 508 3.94 1.81 2.88
CA MET A 508 4.34 0.85 3.90
C MET A 508 5.68 0.17 3.63
N GLU A 509 6.38 -0.16 4.71
CA GLU A 509 7.63 -0.90 4.69
C GLU A 509 7.51 -2.21 5.48
N LEU A 510 8.18 -3.25 4.99
CA LEU A 510 8.43 -4.49 5.74
C LEU A 510 9.80 -4.41 6.40
N GLN A 511 9.90 -4.81 7.66
CA GLN A 511 11.16 -4.79 8.41
C GLN A 511 11.30 -6.05 9.26
N GLN A 512 12.42 -6.74 9.15
CA GLN A 512 12.69 -7.92 9.97
C GLN A 512 12.93 -7.51 11.44
N VAL A 513 12.41 -8.31 12.37
CA VAL A 513 12.57 -8.17 13.82
C VAL A 513 13.37 -9.36 14.32
N ASN A 514 14.58 -9.12 14.79
CA ASN A 514 15.41 -10.16 15.38
C ASN A 514 15.23 -10.15 16.90
N PHE A 515 14.45 -11.11 17.39
CA PHE A 515 14.20 -11.29 18.81
C PHE A 515 15.48 -11.75 19.53
N SER A 516 16.38 -12.51 18.91
CA SER A 516 17.61 -12.95 19.61
C SER A 516 18.56 -11.81 19.96
N THR A 517 18.61 -10.75 19.14
CA THR A 517 19.49 -9.61 19.31
C THR A 517 18.78 -8.34 19.80
N ASN A 518 17.45 -8.34 19.89
CA ASN A 518 16.61 -7.16 20.13
C ASN A 518 16.90 -6.01 19.14
N THR A 519 17.02 -6.34 17.85
CA THR A 519 17.32 -5.35 16.80
C THR A 519 16.35 -5.46 15.64
N LEU A 520 16.14 -4.33 14.96
CA LEU A 520 15.41 -4.26 13.70
C LEU A 520 16.37 -4.32 12.52
N GLY A 521 15.97 -5.03 11.47
CA GLY A 521 16.67 -5.07 10.19
C GLY A 521 16.46 -3.79 9.37
N ILE A 522 16.89 -3.82 8.11
CA ILE A 522 16.62 -2.73 7.18
C ILE A 522 15.12 -2.66 6.87
N SER A 523 14.55 -1.46 6.82
CA SER A 523 13.20 -1.31 6.30
C SER A 523 13.20 -1.37 4.77
N ARG A 524 12.19 -2.02 4.19
CA ARG A 524 12.06 -2.17 2.74
C ARG A 524 10.67 -1.79 2.29
N LYS A 525 10.61 -0.86 1.35
CA LYS A 525 9.35 -0.37 0.79
C LYS A 525 8.61 -1.50 0.06
N MET A 526 7.30 -1.57 0.28
CA MET A 526 6.39 -2.42 -0.47
C MET A 526 5.74 -1.62 -1.60
N ASP A 527 5.72 -2.18 -2.80
CA ASP A 527 5.03 -1.64 -3.96
C ASP A 527 3.57 -2.10 -3.98
N PHE A 528 2.64 -1.15 -3.92
CA PHE A 528 1.19 -1.38 -4.00
C PHE A 528 0.61 -1.12 -5.40
N GLY A 529 1.46 -0.80 -6.38
CA GLY A 529 1.05 -0.32 -7.69
C GLY A 529 0.15 0.92 -7.59
N ASN A 530 -0.99 0.91 -8.28
CA ASN A 530 -1.95 2.02 -8.26
C ASN A 530 -2.98 1.94 -7.11
N ARG A 531 -2.69 1.18 -6.04
CA ARG A 531 -3.60 0.97 -4.91
C ARG A 531 -3.13 1.77 -3.69
N TYR A 532 -3.71 2.95 -3.52
CA TYR A 532 -3.37 3.83 -2.41
C TYR A 532 -4.03 3.39 -1.09
N ILE A 533 -3.28 3.49 0.02
CA ILE A 533 -3.76 3.19 1.38
C ILE A 533 -4.08 4.50 2.08
N TYR A 534 -5.35 4.77 2.39
CA TYR A 534 -5.75 6.09 2.92
C TYR A 534 -5.87 6.17 4.45
N ARG A 535 -5.72 5.03 5.12
CA ARG A 535 -5.94 4.89 6.56
C ARG A 535 -4.92 3.92 7.14
N GLN A 536 -4.35 4.26 8.29
CA GLN A 536 -3.58 3.34 9.13
C GLN A 536 -4.53 2.36 9.82
N SER A 537 -5.01 1.40 9.06
CA SER A 537 -5.90 0.35 9.55
C SER A 537 -5.63 -0.92 8.77
N GLY A 538 -5.86 -2.05 9.42
CA GLY A 538 -5.61 -3.34 8.82
C GLY A 538 -4.94 -4.30 9.77
N ASP A 539 -4.67 -5.46 9.23
CA ASP A 539 -3.89 -6.49 9.90
C ASP A 539 -3.26 -7.44 8.87
N VAL A 540 -2.31 -8.25 9.32
CA VAL A 540 -1.54 -9.20 8.53
C VAL A 540 -1.65 -10.59 9.15
N VAL A 541 -1.60 -11.61 8.30
CA VAL A 541 -1.59 -13.01 8.73
C VAL A 541 -0.65 -13.84 7.86
N MET A 542 0.10 -14.75 8.47
CA MET A 542 0.85 -15.78 7.77
C MET A 542 0.13 -17.13 7.83
N THR A 543 -0.06 -17.78 6.68
CA THR A 543 -0.59 -19.16 6.62
C THR A 543 0.49 -20.18 6.99
N PRO A 544 0.13 -21.41 7.40
CA PRO A 544 1.09 -22.50 7.61
C PRO A 544 1.98 -22.77 6.39
N GLY A 545 1.44 -22.62 5.19
CA GLY A 545 2.13 -22.70 3.91
C GLY A 545 3.06 -21.53 3.59
N ARG A 546 3.26 -20.59 4.53
CA ARG A 546 4.17 -19.44 4.44
C ARG A 546 3.70 -18.37 3.45
N GLN A 547 2.40 -18.25 3.21
CA GLN A 547 1.82 -17.13 2.48
C GLN A 547 1.53 -15.99 3.44
N MET A 548 2.03 -14.79 3.15
CA MET A 548 1.67 -13.57 3.90
C MET A 548 0.50 -12.89 3.20
N LEU A 549 -0.59 -12.75 3.93
CA LEU A 549 -1.85 -12.15 3.50
C LEU A 549 -2.12 -10.97 4.40
N ALA A 550 -2.63 -9.87 3.83
CA ALA A 550 -2.86 -8.68 4.62
C ALA A 550 -3.99 -7.84 4.05
N ALA A 551 -4.67 -7.11 4.91
CA ALA A 551 -5.68 -6.15 4.49
C ALA A 551 -5.40 -4.79 5.11
N PHE A 552 -5.14 -3.78 4.29
CA PHE A 552 -4.85 -2.40 4.72
C PHE A 552 -5.83 -1.43 4.09
N ASP A 553 -6.44 -0.56 4.90
CA ASP A 553 -7.50 0.35 4.43
C ASP A 553 -8.58 -0.44 3.63
N ASN A 554 -8.95 -1.59 4.18
CA ASN A 554 -9.86 -2.60 3.59
C ASN A 554 -9.47 -3.10 2.18
N LYS A 555 -8.25 -2.84 1.70
CA LYS A 555 -7.72 -3.44 0.47
C LYS A 555 -6.92 -4.68 0.85
N TYR A 556 -7.23 -5.80 0.23
CA TYR A 556 -6.69 -7.10 0.52
C TYR A 556 -5.56 -7.45 -0.46
N PHE A 557 -4.46 -7.96 0.08
CA PHE A 557 -3.22 -8.20 -0.65
C PHE A 557 -2.59 -9.53 -0.23
N THR A 558 -1.77 -10.09 -1.12
CA THR A 558 -0.71 -11.04 -0.75
C THR A 558 0.66 -10.36 -0.91
N ILE A 559 1.57 -10.61 0.03
CA ILE A 559 2.88 -9.97 0.10
C ILE A 559 3.98 -11.01 -0.17
N ASN A 560 4.89 -10.71 -1.10
CA ASN A 560 6.07 -11.55 -1.42
C ASN A 560 7.19 -11.40 -0.38
N TRP A 561 6.88 -11.61 0.90
CA TRP A 561 7.80 -11.33 2.02
C TRP A 561 9.15 -12.09 1.94
N GLN A 562 9.19 -13.25 1.26
CA GLN A 562 10.42 -14.04 1.09
C GLN A 562 11.50 -13.28 0.31
N ASP A 563 11.12 -12.26 -0.46
CA ASP A 563 12.04 -11.41 -1.19
C ASP A 563 12.77 -10.38 -0.31
N TYR A 564 12.44 -10.32 0.99
CA TYR A 564 13.06 -9.40 1.96
C TYR A 564 14.60 -9.49 1.97
N ALA A 565 15.19 -10.68 1.81
CA ALA A 565 16.65 -10.82 1.78
C ALA A 565 17.27 -10.60 0.38
N SER A 566 16.45 -10.47 -0.66
CA SER A 566 16.90 -10.45 -2.05
C SER A 566 17.09 -9.02 -2.60
N ALA A 567 17.44 -8.87 -3.87
CA ALA A 567 17.45 -7.57 -4.55
C ALA A 567 16.11 -7.23 -5.25
N THR A 568 15.14 -8.16 -5.27
CA THR A 568 13.84 -7.90 -5.87
C THR A 568 13.02 -6.96 -4.97
N PRO A 569 12.18 -6.10 -5.57
CA PRO A 569 11.28 -5.25 -4.80
C PRO A 569 10.24 -6.10 -4.06
N LEU A 570 9.87 -5.65 -2.86
CA LEU A 570 8.67 -6.17 -2.21
C LEU A 570 7.45 -5.62 -2.94
N VAL A 571 6.49 -6.48 -3.21
CA VAL A 571 5.27 -6.24 -3.96
C VAL A 571 4.08 -6.74 -3.13
N ALA A 572 3.15 -5.84 -2.85
CA ALA A 572 1.84 -6.17 -2.33
C ALA A 572 0.88 -6.39 -3.52
N THR A 573 0.67 -7.65 -3.87
CA THR A 573 -0.23 -8.01 -4.97
C THR A 573 -1.67 -7.88 -4.51
N TYR A 574 -2.38 -6.91 -5.09
CA TYR A 574 -3.79 -6.67 -4.79
C TYR A 574 -4.67 -7.84 -5.22
N ILE A 575 -5.56 -8.25 -4.32
CA ILE A 575 -6.56 -9.29 -4.54
C ILE A 575 -7.93 -8.63 -4.75
N ASP A 576 -8.44 -7.94 -3.72
CA ASP A 576 -9.74 -7.26 -3.79
C ASP A 576 -9.87 -6.13 -2.75
N THR A 577 -10.97 -5.38 -2.79
CA THR A 577 -11.37 -4.43 -1.75
C THR A 577 -12.51 -5.03 -0.93
N LEU A 578 -12.26 -5.24 0.35
CA LEU A 578 -13.22 -5.81 1.29
C LEU A 578 -14.37 -4.83 1.54
N ILE A 579 -15.56 -5.18 1.09
CA ILE A 579 -16.77 -4.37 1.26
C ILE A 579 -17.36 -4.59 2.66
N LEU A 580 -16.80 -3.89 3.65
CA LEU A 580 -17.17 -4.03 5.07
C LEU A 580 -18.28 -3.09 5.53
N GLY A 581 -18.77 -2.21 4.66
CA GLY A 581 -19.73 -1.14 4.99
C GLY A 581 -19.04 0.19 5.34
N ALA A 582 -19.75 1.29 5.15
CA ALA A 582 -19.20 2.63 5.30
C ALA A 582 -18.73 2.90 6.74
N GLY A 583 -17.49 3.38 6.89
CA GLY A 583 -16.91 3.71 8.20
C GLY A 583 -16.34 2.51 8.97
N ASN A 584 -16.51 1.29 8.47
CA ASN A 584 -15.99 0.07 9.10
C ASN A 584 -14.58 -0.24 8.61
N ASN A 585 -13.74 -0.77 9.49
CA ASN A 585 -12.38 -1.16 9.14
C ASN A 585 -12.01 -2.50 9.75
N LEU A 586 -11.24 -3.29 8.99
CA LEU A 586 -10.60 -4.48 9.51
C LEU A 586 -9.54 -4.08 10.54
N VAL A 587 -9.53 -4.79 11.68
CA VAL A 587 -8.62 -4.55 12.81
C VAL A 587 -7.89 -5.81 13.28
N GLY A 588 -8.34 -6.99 12.88
CA GLY A 588 -7.68 -8.25 13.21
C GLY A 588 -7.92 -9.27 12.10
N LEU A 589 -6.95 -10.16 11.88
CA LEU A 589 -6.97 -11.16 10.83
C LEU A 589 -6.37 -12.48 11.31
N ALA A 590 -7.13 -13.56 11.20
CA ALA A 590 -6.70 -14.90 11.59
C ALA A 590 -6.89 -15.87 10.44
N TYR A 591 -5.91 -16.73 10.16
CA TYR A 591 -6.10 -17.90 9.32
C TYR A 591 -6.92 -18.92 10.12
N ALA A 592 -7.93 -19.52 9.50
CA ALA A 592 -8.75 -20.53 10.14
C ALA A 592 -9.31 -21.52 9.11
N SER A 593 -8.73 -22.73 9.10
CA SER A 593 -9.23 -23.87 8.29
C SER A 593 -9.43 -23.51 6.81
N GLY A 594 -8.36 -23.13 6.10
CA GLY A 594 -8.40 -22.82 4.66
C GLY A 594 -9.07 -21.49 4.29
N LYS A 595 -9.45 -20.68 5.29
CA LYS A 595 -10.09 -19.37 5.16
C LYS A 595 -9.45 -18.35 6.09
N LEU A 596 -9.86 -17.09 5.98
CA LEU A 596 -9.53 -16.07 6.99
C LEU A 596 -10.77 -15.68 7.79
N VAL A 597 -10.56 -15.41 9.07
CA VAL A 597 -11.51 -14.77 9.97
C VAL A 597 -11.01 -13.36 10.26
N GLY A 598 -11.71 -12.36 9.73
CA GLY A 598 -11.43 -10.95 9.99
C GLY A 598 -12.31 -10.40 11.11
N SER A 599 -11.71 -9.68 12.06
CA SER A 599 -12.44 -8.83 13.01
C SER A 599 -12.60 -7.42 12.43
N VAL A 600 -13.82 -6.90 12.48
CA VAL A 600 -14.20 -5.64 11.85
C VAL A 600 -14.77 -4.71 12.91
N ARG A 601 -14.12 -3.55 13.04
CA ARG A 601 -14.57 -2.48 13.94
C ARG A 601 -15.61 -1.61 13.23
N ALA A 602 -16.77 -1.41 13.86
CA ALA A 602 -17.90 -0.73 13.24
C ALA A 602 -18.45 0.44 14.07
N GLY A 603 -17.77 1.59 14.06
CA GLY A 603 -18.17 2.86 14.72
C GLY A 603 -18.22 2.83 16.26
N SER A 604 -18.63 1.71 16.86
CA SER A 604 -18.57 1.38 18.28
C SER A 604 -18.14 -0.08 18.45
N ILE A 605 -17.59 -0.40 19.62
CA ILE A 605 -17.20 -1.76 19.99
C ILE A 605 -18.42 -2.69 19.87
N CYS A 606 -19.59 -2.27 20.39
CA CYS A 606 -20.80 -3.09 20.44
C CYS A 606 -21.42 -3.47 19.09
N ASN A 607 -21.03 -2.81 18.01
CA ASN A 607 -21.50 -3.11 16.65
C ASN A 607 -20.46 -3.86 15.83
N SER A 608 -19.28 -4.12 16.39
CA SER A 608 -18.20 -4.81 15.69
C SER A 608 -18.56 -6.26 15.45
N PHE A 609 -18.03 -6.83 14.37
CA PHE A 609 -18.44 -8.15 13.87
C PHE A 609 -17.27 -8.89 13.23
N HIS A 610 -17.47 -10.18 12.98
CA HIS A 610 -16.51 -11.00 12.26
C HIS A 610 -16.98 -11.28 10.83
N ARG A 611 -16.02 -11.48 9.93
CA ARG A 611 -16.25 -11.91 8.54
C ARG A 611 -15.32 -13.04 8.20
N GLU A 612 -15.86 -14.04 7.51
CA GLU A 612 -15.04 -14.97 6.76
C GLU A 612 -14.59 -14.24 5.49
N ILE A 613 -13.33 -14.39 5.13
CA ILE A 613 -12.74 -13.87 3.91
C ILE A 613 -12.16 -15.05 3.14
N GLU A 614 -12.61 -15.21 1.91
CA GLU A 614 -12.10 -16.21 0.98
C GLU A 614 -10.70 -15.78 0.50
N ILE A 615 -9.71 -16.68 0.64
CA ILE A 615 -8.28 -16.32 0.49
C ILE A 615 -7.94 -15.85 -0.93
N LEU A 616 -8.54 -16.45 -1.96
CA LEU A 616 -8.19 -16.18 -3.36
C LEU A 616 -8.92 -14.97 -3.94
N THR A 617 -10.13 -14.70 -3.46
CA THR A 617 -11.05 -13.74 -4.07
C THR A 617 -11.35 -12.54 -3.17
N GLY A 618 -11.09 -12.62 -1.86
CA GLY A 618 -11.53 -11.60 -0.91
C GLY A 618 -13.04 -11.61 -0.64
N ALA A 619 -13.78 -12.61 -1.17
CA ALA A 619 -15.22 -12.71 -0.99
C ALA A 619 -15.57 -12.84 0.51
N LEU A 620 -16.60 -12.10 0.92
CA LEU A 620 -16.97 -11.97 2.33
C LEU A 620 -18.24 -12.78 2.65
N SER A 621 -18.17 -13.57 3.72
CA SER A 621 -19.34 -14.24 4.31
C SER A 621 -19.53 -13.82 5.78
N PRO A 622 -20.78 -13.63 6.25
CA PRO A 622 -21.03 -13.34 7.66
C PRO A 622 -20.64 -14.50 8.57
N ILE A 623 -19.91 -14.21 9.64
CA ILE A 623 -19.66 -15.17 10.73
C ILE A 623 -20.67 -14.93 11.86
N THR A 624 -21.29 -16.00 12.34
CA THR A 624 -22.11 -15.96 13.55
C THR A 624 -21.24 -16.18 14.78
N SER A 625 -21.04 -15.14 15.60
CA SER A 625 -20.36 -15.26 16.89
C SER A 625 -21.35 -15.68 17.98
N THR A 626 -20.98 -16.65 18.83
CA THR A 626 -21.80 -17.02 19.99
C THR A 626 -21.53 -16.15 21.22
N ASP A 627 -20.63 -15.18 21.11
CA ASP A 627 -20.19 -14.33 22.21
C ASP A 627 -20.10 -12.87 21.79
N ASN A 628 -20.35 -11.96 22.74
CA ASN A 628 -20.35 -10.52 22.55
C ASN A 628 -18.98 -9.93 22.92
N PHE A 629 -17.96 -10.34 22.16
CA PHE A 629 -16.57 -9.94 22.33
C PHE A 629 -16.03 -9.34 21.03
N THR A 630 -15.42 -8.16 21.13
CA THR A 630 -14.79 -7.49 19.99
C THR A 630 -13.29 -7.64 20.09
N SER A 631 -12.66 -7.98 18.97
CA SER A 631 -11.21 -8.09 18.91
C SER A 631 -10.63 -6.80 18.30
N ALA A 632 -9.65 -6.21 18.98
CA ALA A 632 -8.84 -5.09 18.48
C ALA A 632 -7.66 -5.55 17.61
N ASP A 633 -7.30 -6.83 17.75
CA ASP A 633 -6.29 -7.56 16.96
C ASP A 633 -6.64 -9.07 17.02
N MET A 634 -6.19 -9.87 16.04
CA MET A 634 -6.35 -11.32 16.04
C MET A 634 -5.11 -12.04 15.56
N THR A 635 -4.89 -13.24 16.11
CA THR A 635 -3.95 -14.22 15.59
C THR A 635 -4.62 -15.58 15.48
N ASN A 636 -3.85 -16.60 15.08
CA ASN A 636 -4.34 -17.97 14.95
C ASN A 636 -3.34 -18.99 15.48
N ILE A 637 -3.85 -20.12 15.93
CA ILE A 637 -3.06 -21.30 16.28
C ILE A 637 -3.54 -22.44 15.38
N PRO A 638 -2.94 -22.62 14.19
CA PRO A 638 -3.39 -23.59 13.23
C PRO A 638 -2.90 -24.98 13.59
N THR A 639 -3.77 -25.98 13.47
CA THR A 639 -3.42 -27.39 13.64
C THR A 639 -4.07 -28.18 12.52
N GLY A 640 -3.34 -29.09 11.88
CA GLY A 640 -3.87 -29.80 10.72
C GLY A 640 -2.99 -30.95 10.28
N ILE A 641 -3.59 -32.06 9.88
CA ILE A 641 -2.89 -33.23 9.36
C ILE A 641 -3.46 -33.69 8.04
N GLY A 642 -2.61 -33.93 7.05
CA GLY A 642 -3.03 -34.45 5.76
C GLY A 642 -2.36 -35.77 5.44
N MET A 643 -3.07 -36.64 4.73
CA MET A 643 -2.55 -37.84 4.09
C MET A 643 -2.89 -37.85 2.60
N ALA A 644 -1.95 -38.31 1.79
CA ALA A 644 -2.18 -38.71 0.41
C ALA A 644 -1.72 -40.14 0.19
N LYS A 645 -2.35 -40.81 -0.77
CA LYS A 645 -1.97 -42.16 -1.19
C LYS A 645 -1.97 -42.22 -2.71
N GLN A 646 -0.87 -42.71 -3.26
CA GLN A 646 -0.70 -42.85 -4.71
C GLN A 646 -0.35 -44.28 -5.10
N LEU A 647 -0.93 -44.77 -6.18
CA LEU A 647 -0.49 -45.99 -6.85
C LEU A 647 0.82 -45.71 -7.62
N ILE A 648 1.91 -46.39 -7.24
CA ILE A 648 3.22 -46.26 -7.90
C ILE A 648 3.37 -47.27 -9.03
N SER A 649 2.98 -48.51 -8.80
CA SER A 649 3.06 -49.57 -9.81
C SER A 649 2.13 -50.73 -9.49
N ALA A 650 1.68 -51.43 -10.52
CA ALA A 650 1.04 -52.73 -10.42
C ALA A 650 1.68 -53.68 -11.45
N SER A 651 2.50 -54.62 -11.01
CA SER A 651 3.20 -55.58 -11.87
C SER A 651 2.51 -56.94 -11.83
N LEU A 652 2.28 -57.51 -13.02
CA LEU A 652 1.65 -58.83 -13.16
C LEU A 652 2.60 -59.92 -12.63
N VAL A 653 2.09 -60.76 -11.73
CA VAL A 653 2.79 -61.96 -11.25
C VAL A 653 2.27 -63.20 -11.99
N SER A 654 0.95 -63.32 -12.09
CA SER A 654 0.23 -64.37 -12.82
C SER A 654 -1.20 -63.89 -13.12
N PRO A 655 -1.99 -64.55 -13.97
CA PRO A 655 -3.35 -64.10 -14.28
C PRO A 655 -4.17 -63.79 -13.01
N GLY A 656 -4.61 -62.55 -12.88
CA GLY A 656 -5.38 -62.06 -11.72
C GLY A 656 -4.59 -61.81 -10.44
N THR A 657 -3.26 -61.95 -10.45
CA THR A 657 -2.38 -61.70 -9.29
C THR A 657 -1.31 -60.66 -9.62
N TYR A 658 -1.20 -59.62 -8.79
CA TYR A 658 -0.32 -58.47 -9.01
C TYR A 658 0.48 -58.13 -7.75
N ASP A 659 1.72 -57.68 -7.95
CA ASP A 659 2.48 -56.94 -6.94
C ASP A 659 2.17 -55.45 -7.12
N VAL A 660 1.60 -54.84 -6.10
CA VAL A 660 1.15 -53.45 -6.10
C VAL A 660 1.96 -52.65 -5.11
N VAL A 661 2.44 -51.49 -5.54
CA VAL A 661 3.19 -50.55 -4.72
C VAL A 661 2.36 -49.29 -4.56
N TYR A 662 2.06 -48.93 -3.32
CA TYR A 662 1.47 -47.64 -2.97
C TYR A 662 2.48 -46.79 -2.22
N GLU A 663 2.50 -45.49 -2.49
CA GLU A 663 3.19 -44.50 -1.68
C GLU A 663 2.15 -43.76 -0.83
N ILE A 664 2.51 -43.50 0.43
CA ILE A 664 1.72 -42.69 1.35
C ILE A 664 2.58 -41.51 1.79
N VAL A 665 2.00 -40.32 1.72
CA VAL A 665 2.57 -39.08 2.24
C VAL A 665 1.69 -38.58 3.37
N ILE A 666 2.27 -38.32 4.53
CA ILE A 666 1.60 -37.69 5.68
C ILE A 666 2.31 -36.38 5.96
N ARG A 667 1.55 -35.29 6.13
CA ARG A 667 2.12 -33.96 6.43
C ARG A 667 1.35 -33.28 7.55
N ASN A 668 2.09 -32.59 8.42
CA ASN A 668 1.51 -31.61 9.33
C ASN A 668 1.35 -30.27 8.58
N TYR A 669 0.08 -29.84 8.46
CA TYR A 669 -0.37 -28.59 7.83
C TYR A 669 -0.67 -27.49 8.86
N GLY A 670 -0.43 -27.76 10.14
CA GLY A 670 -0.58 -26.78 11.22
C GLY A 670 0.70 -26.02 11.55
N GLY A 671 0.57 -25.08 12.49
CA GLY A 671 1.65 -24.34 13.13
C GLY A 671 2.12 -24.93 14.46
N THR A 672 1.61 -26.10 14.87
CA THR A 672 2.01 -26.79 16.12
C THR A 672 2.36 -28.25 15.87
N PRO A 673 3.24 -28.88 16.68
CA PRO A 673 3.49 -30.30 16.60
C PRO A 673 2.24 -31.15 16.86
N ILE A 674 2.14 -32.30 16.18
CA ILE A 674 1.03 -33.25 16.35
C ILE A 674 1.53 -34.47 17.09
N SER A 675 0.97 -34.73 18.27
CA SER A 675 1.36 -35.84 19.13
C SER A 675 0.55 -37.10 18.84
N ASN A 676 1.04 -38.26 19.29
CA ASN A 676 0.39 -39.56 19.12
C ASN A 676 0.04 -39.88 17.66
N ILE A 677 0.93 -39.53 16.74
CA ILE A 677 0.73 -39.76 15.32
C ILE A 677 0.60 -41.27 15.03
N GLN A 678 -0.43 -41.64 14.27
CA GLN A 678 -0.60 -43.00 13.80
C GLN A 678 -1.30 -43.01 12.45
N ALA A 679 -0.90 -43.90 11.56
CA ALA A 679 -1.55 -44.12 10.28
C ALA A 679 -1.97 -45.58 10.13
N TYR A 680 -3.04 -45.82 9.39
CA TYR A 680 -3.63 -47.15 9.22
C TYR A 680 -3.94 -47.39 7.75
N ASP A 681 -3.73 -48.61 7.28
CA ASP A 681 -4.17 -49.04 5.96
C ASP A 681 -4.68 -50.49 6.02
N THR A 682 -5.94 -50.68 5.62
CA THR A 682 -6.58 -52.00 5.57
C THR A 682 -6.64 -52.47 4.12
N LEU A 683 -5.57 -53.08 3.65
CA LEU A 683 -5.44 -53.53 2.25
C LEU A 683 -6.43 -54.65 1.86
N ASN A 684 -7.06 -55.31 2.84
CA ASN A 684 -8.20 -56.19 2.58
C ASN A 684 -9.38 -55.45 1.92
N ASN A 685 -9.45 -54.12 2.03
CA ASN A 685 -10.51 -53.31 1.41
C ASN A 685 -10.37 -53.23 -0.11
N ILE A 686 -9.18 -53.47 -0.67
CA ILE A 686 -8.94 -53.44 -2.12
C ILE A 686 -9.86 -54.44 -2.82
N ASN A 687 -9.78 -55.73 -2.45
CA ASN A 687 -10.51 -56.80 -3.13
C ASN A 687 -11.07 -57.84 -2.15
N GLY A 688 -11.35 -57.47 -0.90
CA GLY A 688 -11.91 -58.36 0.12
C GLY A 688 -10.89 -59.24 0.85
N THR A 689 -11.34 -59.77 2.00
CA THR A 689 -10.53 -60.61 2.89
C THR A 689 -10.00 -61.87 2.18
N GLY A 690 -8.71 -62.15 2.35
CA GLY A 690 -8.05 -63.32 1.76
C GLY A 690 -7.54 -63.12 0.33
N ASN A 691 -7.74 -61.93 -0.25
CA ASN A 691 -7.17 -61.56 -1.55
C ASN A 691 -5.87 -60.75 -1.44
N ASN A 692 -5.54 -60.21 -0.26
CA ASN A 692 -4.18 -59.77 0.08
C ASN A 692 -3.34 -60.99 0.54
N LEU A 693 -2.30 -61.35 -0.21
CA LEU A 693 -1.42 -62.49 0.07
C LEU A 693 -0.25 -62.12 0.98
N SER A 694 0.27 -60.91 0.85
CA SER A 694 1.35 -60.36 1.66
C SER A 694 1.36 -58.85 1.52
N ALA A 695 1.68 -58.13 2.60
CA ALA A 695 2.03 -56.72 2.50
C ALA A 695 3.11 -56.37 3.54
N SER A 696 3.94 -55.38 3.21
CA SER A 696 4.91 -54.83 4.13
C SER A 696 5.27 -53.40 3.74
N ILE A 697 5.83 -52.67 4.71
CA ILE A 697 6.47 -51.37 4.45
C ILE A 697 7.86 -51.64 3.86
N THR A 698 8.09 -51.14 2.65
CA THR A 698 9.29 -51.41 1.86
C THR A 698 10.23 -50.22 1.77
N SER A 699 9.74 -49.01 2.00
CA SER A 699 10.56 -47.81 2.21
C SER A 699 9.91 -46.89 3.22
N PHE A 700 10.72 -46.12 3.93
CA PHE A 700 10.28 -45.14 4.91
C PHE A 700 11.26 -43.96 4.92
N SER A 701 10.72 -42.76 4.96
CA SER A 701 11.42 -41.50 5.20
C SER A 701 10.55 -40.66 6.13
N GLY A 702 11.13 -40.14 7.21
CA GLY A 702 10.41 -39.35 8.18
C GLY A 702 11.37 -38.66 9.16
N PRO A 703 10.90 -37.69 9.94
CA PRO A 703 11.73 -36.99 10.92
C PRO A 703 12.18 -37.92 12.05
N ALA A 704 13.23 -37.50 12.77
CA ALA A 704 13.77 -38.24 13.89
C ALA A 704 12.68 -38.50 14.96
N GLY A 705 12.64 -39.72 15.51
CA GLY A 705 11.65 -40.13 16.52
C GLY A 705 10.38 -40.76 15.96
N ILE A 706 10.25 -40.88 14.64
CA ILE A 706 9.16 -41.61 13.98
C ILE A 706 9.74 -42.84 13.28
N SER A 707 9.08 -43.99 13.44
CA SER A 707 9.52 -45.25 12.83
C SER A 707 8.35 -46.03 12.24
N PRO A 708 8.56 -46.74 11.12
CA PRO A 708 7.53 -47.60 10.54
C PRO A 708 7.28 -48.81 11.45
N ASN A 709 6.04 -49.28 11.47
CA ASN A 709 5.67 -50.49 12.18
C ASN A 709 6.06 -51.74 11.37
N GLY A 710 7.10 -52.45 11.80
CA GLY A 710 7.57 -53.68 11.14
C GLY A 710 6.56 -54.83 11.15
N SER A 711 5.55 -54.79 12.03
CA SER A 711 4.48 -55.80 12.11
C SER A 711 3.30 -55.52 11.16
N PHE A 712 3.34 -54.42 10.40
CA PHE A 712 2.29 -54.10 9.44
C PHE A 712 2.18 -55.20 8.36
N ASP A 713 0.97 -55.74 8.19
CA ASP A 713 0.65 -56.68 7.11
C ASP A 713 -0.62 -56.30 6.33
N GLY A 714 -1.33 -55.24 6.76
CA GLY A 714 -2.55 -54.73 6.12
C GLY A 714 -3.68 -55.75 5.99
N ARG A 715 -3.61 -56.90 6.68
CA ARG A 715 -4.49 -58.06 6.48
C ARG A 715 -5.01 -58.65 7.79
N THR A 716 -4.16 -58.78 8.80
CA THR A 716 -4.49 -59.37 10.08
C THR A 716 -5.10 -58.31 10.98
N ALA A 717 -6.25 -58.60 11.61
CA ALA A 717 -6.84 -57.68 12.58
C ALA A 717 -5.82 -57.36 13.68
N GLY A 718 -5.51 -56.07 13.86
CA GLY A 718 -4.46 -55.59 14.78
C GLY A 718 -3.14 -55.20 14.10
N ASN A 719 -2.91 -55.57 12.84
CA ASN A 719 -1.68 -55.27 12.08
C ASN A 719 -1.90 -54.26 10.93
N PHE A 720 -2.83 -53.31 11.13
CA PHE A 720 -3.12 -52.24 10.15
C PHE A 720 -2.31 -50.96 10.38
N SER A 721 -1.73 -50.80 11.57
CA SER A 721 -0.94 -49.61 11.93
C SER A 721 0.36 -49.55 11.16
N LEU A 722 0.62 -48.40 10.53
CA LEU A 722 1.79 -48.13 9.69
C LEU A 722 2.98 -47.57 10.49
N LEU A 723 2.73 -46.94 11.63
CA LEU A 723 3.74 -46.29 12.47
C LEU A 723 3.81 -46.95 13.85
N VAL A 724 4.97 -46.85 14.51
CA VAL A 724 5.07 -47.15 15.94
C VAL A 724 4.26 -46.12 16.74
N PRO A 725 3.41 -46.52 17.71
CA PRO A 725 2.60 -45.57 18.48
C PRO A 725 3.44 -44.59 19.32
N GLY A 726 2.88 -43.39 19.56
CA GLY A 726 3.44 -42.41 20.51
C GLY A 726 4.41 -41.39 19.93
N SER A 727 4.66 -41.43 18.61
CA SER A 727 5.51 -40.45 17.94
C SER A 727 4.83 -39.07 17.81
N THR A 728 5.64 -38.03 17.61
CA THR A 728 5.20 -36.64 17.38
C THR A 728 5.72 -36.14 16.03
N LEU A 729 4.84 -35.58 15.19
CA LEU A 729 5.18 -34.98 13.91
C LEU A 729 5.35 -33.46 14.07
N SER A 730 6.54 -32.95 13.76
CA SER A 730 6.86 -31.51 13.83
C SER A 730 6.02 -30.71 12.84
N ASN A 731 5.82 -29.42 13.10
CA ASN A 731 5.26 -28.45 12.14
C ASN A 731 6.35 -27.70 11.37
N VAL A 732 7.62 -27.79 11.78
CA VAL A 732 8.72 -27.08 11.14
C VAL A 732 8.95 -27.61 9.71
N PRO A 733 9.01 -26.73 8.69
CA PRO A 733 9.25 -27.13 7.30
C PRO A 733 10.47 -28.05 7.15
N GLY A 734 10.30 -29.16 6.43
CA GLY A 734 11.33 -30.18 6.23
C GLY A 734 11.41 -31.25 7.32
N GLN A 735 10.72 -31.04 8.46
CA GLN A 735 10.55 -32.04 9.53
C GLN A 735 9.08 -32.43 9.73
N ASN A 736 8.19 -31.90 8.89
CA ASN A 736 6.74 -32.02 8.99
C ASN A 736 6.12 -33.06 8.05
N VAL A 737 6.92 -33.92 7.42
CA VAL A 737 6.46 -34.90 6.42
C VAL A 737 6.99 -36.31 6.72
N ILE A 738 6.13 -37.30 6.52
CA ILE A 738 6.47 -38.73 6.50
C ILE A 738 6.10 -39.27 5.11
N THR A 739 6.99 -40.06 4.50
CA THR A 739 6.73 -40.76 3.25
C THR A 739 7.07 -42.24 3.43
N LEU A 740 6.16 -43.14 3.05
CA LEU A 740 6.39 -44.58 3.10
C LEU A 740 5.83 -45.29 1.87
N ARG A 741 6.42 -46.43 1.52
CA ARG A 741 5.90 -47.31 0.45
C ARG A 741 5.45 -48.63 1.01
N ILE A 742 4.23 -49.01 0.67
CA ILE A 742 3.65 -50.31 0.94
C ILE A 742 3.75 -51.13 -0.34
N THR A 743 4.40 -52.29 -0.26
CA THR A 743 4.32 -53.29 -1.33
C THR A 743 3.39 -54.40 -0.87
N CYS A 744 2.40 -54.74 -1.68
CA CYS A 744 1.49 -55.85 -1.41
C CYS A 744 1.30 -56.75 -2.63
N ARG A 745 1.09 -58.05 -2.38
CA ARG A 745 0.70 -59.01 -3.40
C ARG A 745 -0.78 -59.29 -3.26
N ILE A 746 -1.55 -59.00 -4.29
CA ILE A 746 -3.01 -59.18 -4.31
C ILE A 746 -3.42 -60.14 -5.42
N ARG A 747 -4.50 -60.90 -5.19
CA ARG A 747 -5.06 -61.87 -6.14
C ARG A 747 -6.54 -61.60 -6.45
N ASN A 748 -7.06 -62.35 -7.41
CA ASN A 748 -8.44 -62.26 -7.92
C ASN A 748 -8.79 -60.87 -8.48
N ILE A 749 -7.80 -60.17 -9.04
CA ILE A 749 -7.97 -58.86 -9.66
C ILE A 749 -8.52 -59.05 -11.07
N LEU A 750 -9.70 -58.49 -11.32
CA LEU A 750 -10.38 -58.51 -12.60
C LEU A 750 -9.96 -57.28 -13.41
N ALA A 751 -9.52 -57.50 -14.65
CA ALA A 751 -9.22 -56.40 -15.56
C ALA A 751 -10.49 -55.62 -15.91
N GLY A 752 -10.40 -54.30 -15.97
CA GLY A 752 -11.53 -53.40 -16.19
C GLY A 752 -12.38 -53.08 -14.95
N VAL A 753 -12.06 -53.65 -13.77
CA VAL A 753 -12.69 -53.31 -12.49
C VAL A 753 -11.78 -52.32 -11.73
N VAL A 754 -12.38 -51.31 -11.11
CA VAL A 754 -11.68 -50.35 -10.25
C VAL A 754 -11.76 -50.82 -8.80
N TYR A 755 -10.61 -50.97 -8.16
CA TYR A 755 -10.49 -51.34 -6.76
C TYR A 755 -9.97 -50.14 -5.96
N ASN A 756 -10.76 -49.66 -5.01
CA ASN A 756 -10.45 -48.45 -4.25
C ASN A 756 -9.85 -48.78 -2.90
N ASN A 757 -8.84 -48.03 -2.50
CA ASN A 757 -8.28 -48.12 -1.15
C ASN A 757 -7.88 -46.76 -0.62
N SER A 758 -8.20 -46.52 0.64
CA SER A 758 -7.75 -45.35 1.38
C SER A 758 -6.99 -45.79 2.63
N ALA A 759 -5.99 -44.99 2.99
CA ALA A 759 -5.35 -45.05 4.29
C ALA A 759 -5.90 -43.89 5.16
N THR A 760 -5.71 -43.98 6.48
CA THR A 760 -6.22 -42.97 7.42
C THR A 760 -5.14 -42.59 8.41
N VAL A 761 -5.00 -41.32 8.76
CA VAL A 761 -4.07 -40.86 9.80
C VAL A 761 -4.85 -40.24 10.95
N THR A 762 -4.31 -40.41 12.15
CA THR A 762 -4.81 -39.81 13.38
C THR A 762 -3.68 -39.15 14.14
N GLY A 763 -4.01 -38.12 14.90
CA GLY A 763 -3.09 -37.49 15.84
C GLY A 763 -3.84 -36.67 16.89
N THR A 764 -3.10 -35.95 17.72
CA THR A 764 -3.66 -35.06 18.73
C THR A 764 -2.96 -33.71 18.65
N ASN A 765 -3.74 -32.64 18.60
CA ASN A 765 -3.21 -31.27 18.57
C ASN A 765 -2.69 -30.83 19.95
N ILE A 766 -2.13 -29.62 20.05
CA ILE A 766 -1.56 -29.09 21.29
C ILE A 766 -2.60 -28.91 22.42
N PHE A 767 -3.89 -28.82 22.09
CA PHE A 767 -4.98 -28.67 23.05
C PHE A 767 -5.64 -30.00 23.46
N GLY A 768 -5.15 -31.12 22.94
CA GLY A 768 -5.73 -32.44 23.20
C GLY A 768 -6.89 -32.82 22.27
N ASP A 769 -7.21 -32.00 21.27
CA ASP A 769 -8.26 -32.33 20.31
C ASP A 769 -7.75 -33.40 19.33
N PRO A 770 -8.56 -34.45 19.05
CA PRO A 770 -8.18 -35.48 18.10
C PRO A 770 -8.30 -34.97 16.67
N LEU A 771 -7.28 -35.25 15.85
CA LEU A 771 -7.24 -34.99 14.42
C LEU A 771 -7.36 -36.30 13.66
N ARG A 772 -8.09 -36.30 12.54
CA ARG A 772 -8.20 -37.47 11.66
C ARG A 772 -8.34 -37.04 10.21
N ASP A 773 -7.57 -37.70 9.35
CA ASP A 773 -7.66 -37.51 7.90
C ASP A 773 -7.74 -38.85 7.15
N VAL A 774 -8.36 -38.83 5.96
CA VAL A 774 -8.41 -39.97 5.02
C VAL A 774 -7.63 -39.60 3.78
N SER A 775 -6.77 -40.51 3.33
CA SER A 775 -5.88 -40.25 2.21
C SER A 775 -6.63 -39.80 0.96
N THR A 776 -6.17 -38.71 0.34
CA THR A 776 -6.56 -38.31 -1.01
C THR A 776 -5.68 -39.00 -2.07
N ASN A 777 -6.27 -39.36 -3.21
CA ASN A 777 -5.56 -39.98 -4.32
C ASN A 777 -4.50 -39.02 -4.91
N GLY A 778 -3.26 -39.51 -5.04
CA GLY A 778 -2.14 -38.75 -5.59
C GLY A 778 -1.04 -38.49 -4.56
N PRO A 779 -0.05 -37.65 -4.88
CA PRO A 779 1.09 -37.38 -4.01
C PRO A 779 0.84 -36.26 -2.98
N ASN A 780 -0.21 -35.45 -3.15
CA ASN A 780 -0.44 -34.25 -2.37
C ASN A 780 -1.72 -34.37 -1.53
N PRO A 781 -1.64 -34.27 -0.18
CA PRO A 781 -2.82 -34.36 0.68
C PRO A 781 -3.81 -33.21 0.51
N ASP A 782 -3.31 -32.02 0.23
CA ASP A 782 -4.07 -30.78 0.06
C ASP A 782 -4.01 -30.35 -1.41
N LEU A 783 -5.08 -30.61 -2.16
CA LEU A 783 -5.09 -30.46 -3.61
C LEU A 783 -5.20 -29.01 -4.06
N ASN A 784 -5.80 -28.14 -3.25
CA ASN A 784 -6.04 -26.74 -3.59
C ASN A 784 -4.99 -25.78 -2.98
N SER A 785 -4.08 -26.31 -2.16
CA SER A 785 -2.96 -25.59 -1.53
C SER A 785 -3.41 -24.45 -0.60
N ASN A 786 -4.50 -24.66 0.13
CA ASN A 786 -5.00 -23.69 1.11
C ASN A 786 -4.64 -24.05 2.56
N ASP A 787 -3.80 -25.06 2.78
CA ASP A 787 -3.40 -25.60 4.08
C ASP A 787 -4.54 -26.27 4.88
N LYS A 788 -5.56 -26.80 4.19
CA LYS A 788 -6.66 -27.58 4.75
C LYS A 788 -6.89 -28.88 3.93
N PRO A 789 -6.34 -30.02 4.36
CA PRO A 789 -6.41 -31.31 3.63
C PRO A 789 -7.73 -32.09 3.79
N ASP A 790 -8.77 -31.48 4.37
CA ASP A 790 -10.11 -32.06 4.51
C ASP A 790 -11.23 -31.28 3.81
N ASP A 791 -10.90 -30.62 2.70
CA ASP A 791 -11.87 -29.93 1.86
C ASP A 791 -12.77 -30.89 1.03
N VAL A 792 -13.87 -30.33 0.53
CA VAL A 792 -14.74 -31.05 -0.40
C VAL A 792 -13.97 -31.36 -1.68
N GLY A 793 -13.97 -32.63 -2.09
CA GLY A 793 -13.17 -33.11 -3.22
C GLY A 793 -11.84 -33.73 -2.82
N GLU A 794 -11.46 -33.61 -1.55
CA GLU A 794 -10.37 -34.37 -0.94
C GLU A 794 -10.93 -35.67 -0.32
N ASN A 795 -10.09 -36.45 0.34
CA ASN A 795 -10.41 -37.80 0.84
C ASN A 795 -10.79 -38.81 -0.26
N GLN A 796 -10.35 -38.57 -1.50
CA GLN A 796 -10.66 -39.46 -2.64
C GLN A 796 -9.83 -40.75 -2.55
N PRO A 797 -10.47 -41.94 -2.64
CA PRO A 797 -9.74 -43.20 -2.55
C PRO A 797 -8.79 -43.39 -3.73
N THR A 798 -7.64 -44.03 -3.49
CA THR A 798 -6.67 -44.37 -4.53
C THR A 798 -7.20 -45.55 -5.35
N PRO A 799 -7.44 -45.38 -6.66
CA PRO A 799 -7.91 -46.47 -7.52
C PRO A 799 -6.74 -47.36 -7.95
N LEU A 800 -7.00 -48.67 -7.95
CA LEU A 800 -6.25 -49.66 -8.72
C LEU A 800 -7.12 -50.10 -9.89
N LEU A 801 -6.64 -49.85 -11.10
CA LEU A 801 -7.28 -50.30 -12.34
C LEU A 801 -6.23 -51.02 -13.20
N ILE A 802 -6.48 -52.29 -13.48
CA ILE A 802 -5.75 -53.01 -14.53
C ILE A 802 -6.52 -52.81 -15.83
N THR A 803 -5.95 -52.02 -16.73
CA THR A 803 -6.54 -51.77 -18.05
C THR A 803 -6.44 -53.03 -18.91
N VAL A 804 -7.49 -53.27 -19.70
CA VAL A 804 -7.46 -54.32 -20.72
C VAL A 804 -6.75 -53.72 -21.93
N PRO A 805 -5.61 -54.28 -22.39
CA PRO A 805 -5.01 -53.87 -23.65
C PRO A 805 -6.03 -54.04 -24.77
N ALA A 806 -6.23 -53.01 -25.61
CA ALA A 806 -7.10 -53.14 -26.76
C ALA A 806 -6.57 -54.26 -27.66
N ILE A 807 -7.40 -55.28 -27.90
CA ILE A 807 -7.06 -56.48 -28.67
C ILE A 807 -6.90 -56.13 -30.18
N THR A 808 -7.31 -54.92 -30.56
CA THR A 808 -7.10 -54.28 -31.86
C THR A 808 -6.85 -52.77 -31.66
N PRO A 809 -5.68 -52.21 -32.03
CA PRO A 809 -5.50 -50.76 -32.01
C PRO A 809 -6.48 -50.09 -33.00
N PRO A 810 -7.02 -48.88 -32.73
CA PRO A 810 -7.95 -48.23 -33.64
C PRO A 810 -7.28 -47.94 -35.00
N CYS A 811 -8.03 -48.16 -36.07
CA CYS A 811 -7.65 -47.78 -37.43
C CYS A 811 -7.28 -46.29 -37.47
N ALA A 812 -6.18 -45.92 -38.16
CA ALA A 812 -5.60 -44.57 -38.23
C ALA A 812 -6.47 -43.52 -38.96
N ALA A 813 -7.78 -43.73 -39.08
CA ALA A 813 -8.69 -42.88 -39.84
C ALA A 813 -10.03 -42.70 -39.11
N LEU A 814 -10.08 -41.79 -38.15
CA LEU A 814 -11.32 -41.13 -37.74
C LEU A 814 -11.07 -39.63 -37.76
N VAL A 815 -11.41 -38.99 -38.90
CA VAL A 815 -11.12 -37.58 -39.23
C VAL A 815 -12.36 -36.68 -39.13
N ASN A 816 -13.47 -37.16 -38.56
CA ASN A 816 -14.73 -36.41 -38.61
C ASN A 816 -15.04 -35.70 -37.30
N VAL A 817 -14.92 -34.38 -37.34
CA VAL A 817 -15.55 -33.44 -36.39
C VAL A 817 -17.06 -33.49 -36.62
N LEU A 818 -17.83 -33.93 -35.61
CA LEU A 818 -19.28 -34.06 -35.72
C LEU A 818 -20.05 -32.78 -35.38
N TYR A 819 -19.44 -31.82 -34.67
CA TYR A 819 -20.05 -30.51 -34.44
C TYR A 819 -19.01 -29.41 -34.21
N THR A 820 -19.27 -28.20 -34.71
CA THR A 820 -18.45 -27.00 -34.49
C THR A 820 -19.38 -25.84 -34.19
N GLN A 821 -19.30 -25.25 -33.00
CA GLN A 821 -20.07 -24.06 -32.66
C GLN A 821 -19.13 -22.85 -32.63
N THR A 822 -19.47 -21.82 -33.38
CA THR A 822 -18.68 -20.58 -33.48
C THR A 822 -19.47 -19.48 -32.78
N PHE A 823 -18.95 -18.93 -31.68
CA PHE A 823 -19.66 -17.90 -30.89
C PHE A 823 -19.66 -16.49 -31.51
N GLY A 824 -19.22 -16.36 -32.77
CA GLY A 824 -19.30 -15.13 -33.57
C GLY A 824 -18.37 -13.99 -33.12
N ALA A 825 -18.18 -13.00 -33.99
CA ALA A 825 -17.37 -11.80 -33.75
C ALA A 825 -18.22 -10.58 -33.32
N GLY A 826 -19.46 -10.80 -32.88
CA GLY A 826 -20.44 -9.75 -32.58
C GLY A 826 -20.69 -9.56 -31.09
N THR A 827 -20.89 -8.31 -30.67
CA THR A 827 -21.20 -7.93 -29.29
C THR A 827 -22.65 -8.27 -28.92
N GLY A 828 -22.81 -9.14 -27.92
CA GLY A 828 -24.06 -9.32 -27.18
C GLY A 828 -25.09 -10.29 -27.78
N THR A 829 -24.99 -11.57 -27.42
CA THR A 829 -26.15 -12.50 -27.43
C THR A 829 -25.97 -13.58 -26.37
N ALA A 830 -26.90 -13.65 -25.42
CA ALA A 830 -27.07 -14.81 -24.54
C ALA A 830 -27.72 -15.95 -25.33
N ALA A 831 -27.09 -17.12 -25.37
CA ALA A 831 -27.71 -18.34 -25.86
C ALA A 831 -28.29 -19.11 -24.67
N ILE A 832 -29.61 -19.22 -24.59
CA ILE A 832 -30.27 -20.09 -23.61
C ILE A 832 -30.12 -21.53 -24.11
N ILE A 833 -29.45 -22.37 -23.33
CA ILE A 833 -29.44 -23.82 -23.54
C ILE A 833 -30.87 -24.33 -23.24
N PRO A 834 -31.51 -25.13 -24.12
CA PRO A 834 -32.86 -25.65 -23.86
C PRO A 834 -32.91 -26.47 -22.57
N ALA A 835 -34.03 -26.37 -21.84
CA ALA A 835 -34.28 -27.22 -20.67
C ALA A 835 -34.35 -28.72 -21.08
N PRO A 836 -33.87 -29.65 -20.24
CA PRO A 836 -33.88 -31.07 -20.56
C PRO A 836 -35.30 -31.60 -20.74
N VAL A 837 -35.50 -32.45 -21.76
CA VAL A 837 -36.76 -33.16 -22.00
C VAL A 837 -36.90 -34.26 -20.95
N VAL A 838 -37.93 -34.15 -20.10
CA VAL A 838 -38.21 -35.11 -19.03
C VAL A 838 -38.99 -36.30 -19.60
N GLY A 839 -38.43 -37.50 -19.50
CA GLY A 839 -39.14 -38.74 -19.80
C GLY A 839 -40.19 -39.07 -18.74
N THR A 840 -41.26 -39.77 -19.13
CA THR A 840 -42.33 -40.20 -18.21
C THR A 840 -41.77 -41.09 -17.09
N GLY A 841 -41.81 -40.60 -15.84
CA GLY A 841 -41.41 -41.35 -14.64
C GLY A 841 -40.43 -40.65 -13.68
N VAL A 842 -39.96 -39.45 -13.98
CA VAL A 842 -38.98 -38.71 -13.15
C VAL A 842 -39.60 -37.42 -12.58
N PHE A 843 -39.40 -37.15 -11.28
CA PHE A 843 -40.15 -36.12 -10.53
C PHE A 843 -39.42 -34.78 -10.25
N SER A 844 -38.19 -34.54 -10.71
CA SER A 844 -37.65 -33.16 -10.91
C SER A 844 -36.30 -33.17 -11.63
N ALA A 845 -35.93 -32.06 -12.28
CA ALA A 845 -34.63 -31.87 -12.91
C ALA A 845 -33.61 -31.31 -11.89
N THR A 846 -32.46 -31.98 -11.73
CA THR A 846 -31.32 -31.49 -10.94
C THR A 846 -30.08 -31.41 -11.83
N GLY A 847 -29.87 -30.26 -12.47
CA GLY A 847 -28.62 -29.97 -13.17
C GLY A 847 -28.70 -28.71 -14.05
N SER A 848 -27.90 -27.70 -13.71
CA SER A 848 -27.57 -26.57 -14.60
C SER A 848 -26.08 -26.60 -14.90
N SER A 849 -25.69 -26.68 -16.17
CA SER A 849 -24.31 -26.45 -16.60
C SER A 849 -24.11 -24.95 -16.85
N GLY A 850 -23.57 -24.22 -15.88
CA GLY A 850 -23.11 -22.85 -16.10
C GLY A 850 -21.78 -22.86 -16.84
N TYR A 851 -21.68 -22.10 -17.94
CA TYR A 851 -20.42 -21.79 -18.62
C TYR A 851 -19.97 -20.39 -18.20
N THR A 852 -18.74 -20.24 -17.72
CA THR A 852 -18.11 -18.95 -17.43
C THR A 852 -16.92 -18.75 -18.37
N SER A 853 -17.00 -17.80 -19.30
CA SER A 853 -15.84 -17.32 -20.06
C SER A 853 -15.81 -15.78 -20.09
N ALA A 854 -14.66 -15.23 -20.48
CA ALA A 854 -14.41 -13.79 -20.54
C ALA A 854 -15.31 -13.07 -21.56
N LEU A 855 -15.79 -11.87 -21.23
CA LEU A 855 -16.66 -11.06 -22.10
C LEU A 855 -15.93 -10.30 -23.23
N THR A 856 -14.62 -10.46 -23.38
CA THR A 856 -13.78 -9.68 -24.31
C THR A 856 -13.25 -10.53 -25.48
N PRO A 857 -13.55 -10.17 -26.75
CA PRO A 857 -13.11 -10.89 -27.95
C PRO A 857 -11.60 -10.84 -28.25
N PRO A 858 -11.06 -11.82 -29.02
CA PRO A 858 -11.76 -12.99 -29.55
C PRO A 858 -11.98 -14.05 -28.46
N LEU A 859 -13.18 -14.62 -28.42
CA LEU A 859 -13.47 -15.76 -27.56
C LEU A 859 -12.70 -17.00 -28.06
N PRO A 860 -12.16 -17.84 -27.16
CA PRO A 860 -11.55 -19.11 -27.54
C PRO A 860 -12.52 -20.00 -28.33
N LEU A 861 -11.96 -20.74 -29.29
CA LEU A 861 -12.72 -21.65 -30.14
C LEU A 861 -12.77 -23.03 -29.46
N GLU A 862 -13.84 -23.30 -28.72
CA GLU A 862 -14.06 -24.58 -28.04
C GLU A 862 -14.55 -25.63 -29.06
N ARG A 863 -13.89 -26.80 -29.11
CA ARG A 863 -14.28 -27.93 -29.96
C ARG A 863 -14.57 -29.14 -29.07
N TYR A 864 -15.81 -29.62 -29.09
CA TYR A 864 -16.20 -30.86 -28.41
C TYR A 864 -16.18 -32.03 -29.39
N MET A 865 -15.60 -33.16 -28.99
CA MET A 865 -15.54 -34.39 -29.77
C MET A 865 -16.16 -35.53 -28.99
N LEU A 866 -17.26 -36.09 -29.49
CA LEU A 866 -17.77 -37.37 -28.98
C LEU A 866 -16.89 -38.49 -29.52
N THR A 867 -16.08 -39.09 -28.65
CA THR A 867 -15.30 -40.28 -28.95
C THR A 867 -15.87 -41.47 -28.20
N ASN A 868 -16.03 -42.61 -28.88
CA ASN A 868 -16.36 -43.88 -28.21
C ASN A 868 -15.14 -44.53 -27.55
N ASN A 869 -14.01 -43.81 -27.50
CA ASN A 869 -12.73 -44.27 -26.98
C ASN A 869 -12.04 -43.16 -26.16
N ALA A 870 -11.95 -43.37 -24.84
CA ALA A 870 -11.33 -42.46 -23.89
C ALA A 870 -9.82 -42.25 -24.10
N ASN A 871 -9.12 -43.15 -24.79
CA ASN A 871 -7.67 -43.01 -25.04
C ASN A 871 -7.32 -41.96 -26.12
N ASN A 872 -8.32 -41.44 -26.83
CA ASN A 872 -8.18 -40.36 -27.81
C ASN A 872 -8.70 -39.02 -27.28
N ALA A 873 -9.12 -38.95 -26.01
CA ALA A 873 -9.60 -37.72 -25.40
C ALA A 873 -8.43 -36.81 -25.00
N ASP A 874 -8.63 -35.50 -25.11
CA ASP A 874 -7.70 -34.51 -24.60
C ASP A 874 -7.75 -34.50 -23.07
N GLY A 875 -6.81 -35.21 -22.44
CA GLY A 875 -6.76 -35.46 -21.00
C GLY A 875 -6.94 -34.25 -20.05
N PRO A 876 -6.58 -33.00 -20.42
CA PRO A 876 -6.80 -31.83 -19.56
C PRO A 876 -8.25 -31.36 -19.46
N HIS A 877 -9.15 -31.76 -20.37
CA HIS A 877 -10.51 -31.20 -20.49
C HIS A 877 -11.62 -32.24 -20.29
N PHE A 878 -11.30 -33.39 -19.69
CA PHE A 878 -12.20 -34.52 -19.52
C PHE A 878 -13.07 -34.40 -18.26
N ILE A 879 -14.40 -34.62 -18.37
CA ILE A 879 -15.32 -34.67 -17.22
C ILE A 879 -16.09 -36.00 -17.22
N ASN A 880 -15.97 -36.78 -16.14
CA ASN A 880 -16.61 -38.09 -16.00
C ASN A 880 -17.98 -37.95 -15.30
N LEU A 881 -19.08 -38.26 -15.99
CA LEU A 881 -20.45 -38.28 -15.42
C LEU A 881 -21.12 -39.66 -15.58
N THR A 882 -22.04 -39.99 -14.67
CA THR A 882 -22.77 -41.25 -14.65
C THR A 882 -23.85 -41.32 -15.76
N ASP A 883 -23.94 -42.46 -16.46
CA ASP A 883 -24.87 -42.72 -17.58
C ASP A 883 -26.35 -42.72 -17.16
N HIS A 884 -27.22 -42.06 -17.95
CA HIS A 884 -28.66 -41.91 -17.71
C HIS A 884 -29.57 -42.57 -18.77
N THR A 885 -29.05 -43.46 -19.63
CA THR A 885 -29.83 -43.98 -20.78
C THR A 885 -30.62 -45.28 -20.54
N GLY A 886 -30.42 -45.97 -19.41
CA GLY A 886 -31.20 -47.18 -19.07
C GLY A 886 -30.96 -48.40 -19.95
N ASP A 887 -29.91 -48.39 -20.78
CA ASP A 887 -29.45 -49.53 -21.59
C ASP A 887 -28.35 -50.31 -20.83
N PRO A 888 -28.46 -51.64 -20.63
CA PRO A 888 -27.42 -52.43 -19.96
C PRO A 888 -26.06 -52.50 -20.69
N ASN A 889 -25.95 -52.00 -21.93
CA ASN A 889 -24.68 -51.92 -22.68
C ASN A 889 -24.32 -50.50 -23.15
N GLY A 890 -25.05 -49.47 -22.72
CA GLY A 890 -24.72 -48.07 -23.01
C GLY A 890 -23.47 -47.60 -22.27
N ARG A 891 -22.64 -46.78 -22.92
CA ARG A 891 -21.62 -45.95 -22.26
C ARG A 891 -21.69 -44.54 -22.84
N MET A 892 -21.96 -43.54 -22.01
CA MET A 892 -21.81 -42.13 -22.33
C MET A 892 -20.48 -41.62 -21.74
N LEU A 893 -19.74 -40.84 -22.52
CA LEU A 893 -18.49 -40.16 -22.13
C LEU A 893 -18.61 -38.72 -22.65
N VAL A 894 -18.35 -37.71 -21.81
CA VAL A 894 -18.11 -36.33 -22.27
C VAL A 894 -16.65 -36.19 -22.66
#